data_AF-A0A9X7YC61-F1
#
_entry.id   AF-A0A9X7YC61-F1
#
_cell.length_a   1.000
_cell.length_b   1.000
_cell.length_c   1.000
_cell.angle_alpha   90.00
_cell.angle_beta   90.00
_cell.angle_gamma   90.00
#
_symmetry.space_group_name_H-M   'P 1'
#
loop_
_entity.id
_entity.type
_entity.pdbx_description
1 polymer ?
#
loop_
_entity_poly.entity_id
_entity_poly.type
_entity_poly.pdbx_seq_one_letter_code
_entity_poly.pdbx_strand_id
1 'polypeptide(L)'
;MRIRKNGAGLLARAGRSALLASAALSALSIAPAAHAVVPNDNNTPADIVDGTDVNGVGIMYRADGYVCTGTLINPRTVIFAAHCVNDYDPSTYSTVNDGIPVAFAFQSNARPGLVNWINNGYRTNTALSVYNVNNIAYNPDSLDPPALSFLYGDTAMATLDTPASDVPTWAMLFSALPAPESISDTTGTGYHVTITGYGRSGSGTTGNSYGIDYRRKVAENFLGMLGSLDDIDIFLFGEGGGYTQNLYQTDFDDPTRTNEFDFNVFKDDALPNEGNTAGGDSGGPLILDQTFDQKVVLGVLSGGSRYFLEQPQSSYGGSAFYQPLYLFWDWIAQNNPYRYATAKAGDGKWSDASHWVTALDPNYMIIDSNGSLVNGVPTTPGAGAFGEDDAQKFGQVCYQPNDGSDDACYDVGTDTLLINGEPVEATDATTTSGSKTVADNNGKVEIAERSPSDGAASLADEAIVEAQAEGDAVLPAATLANGLPGATNFVPNNIAPVAAQGVVGRYYDVTLSAAGKTTLDIDATVDRFTISGTGSTLDVTSAGSLTSLMDINHLAGVVNVDGAVETPGDYLLLSGLLSGKGTLRTPYFTNIMGVVAPGGIGTIGTLTVEGNAILSSGSTLHVDLGSSGSDLLAVKATDDVEGVAAVDGKVVFGAATGAKLRYGSRYTFLTAEGGVEGTFDTPTNISAILKPVLTYGANSVSVTVDAGTYAGVVNGGSQVQTSFARLLDQNRALYGNYATLYGEADLLSVAAIQASLEAMAPRTEALRTSMSEVLNDNMARFYRDRLARVSGGSMGGTLTMTGQPLQLAALSMNNLNLGMDQGGGNETVTQENALPEDVSAFIAGGYIDGKSDPMRGAITTGRDKFDGWYGAAGIEKMIGDDAVIGLAASFSELKGNTGIGDTARARLYQATVYGNWDLGGVVLDGVGSAGTLTSKTKRAFAVGTTPYTLRGSDQQLALSGEIGIGAPLGGDAFTITPRASLRGAYISGGNLAEYGGDTALVIHRHAIQSAQGRLGATAKIDVGGFKPYLTANYVHEFRDQPAYFLANFVGGTGSLAPFALGGSDKNWGEVGGGLTLSTGNVDISLSADTTAWRGNLSYQSYRAALKFRF
;
A
#
# COMPACT_ATOMS: atom_id res chain seq x y z
N MET A 1 -85.74 33.75 -11.54
CA MET A 1 -86.06 32.33 -11.26
C MET A 1 -86.09 31.57 -12.59
N ARG A 2 -85.02 30.84 -12.92
CA ARG A 2 -85.00 29.78 -13.94
C ARG A 2 -83.72 28.98 -13.75
N ILE A 3 -83.88 27.74 -13.29
CA ILE A 3 -82.85 26.75 -13.01
C ILE A 3 -82.39 26.15 -14.35
N ARG A 4 -81.07 26.04 -14.57
CA ARG A 4 -80.48 25.23 -15.65
C ARG A 4 -79.64 24.10 -15.06
N LYS A 5 -79.84 22.93 -15.70
CA LYS A 5 -79.11 21.66 -15.64
C LYS A 5 -77.60 21.83 -15.55
N ASN A 6 -76.92 20.98 -14.77
CA ASN A 6 -75.61 20.40 -15.07
C ASN A 6 -75.29 19.30 -14.03
N GLY A 7 -75.48 18.04 -14.43
CA GLY A 7 -75.23 16.84 -13.59
C GLY A 7 -74.39 15.77 -14.27
N ALA A 8 -73.61 16.11 -15.30
CA ALA A 8 -72.81 15.13 -16.06
C ALA A 8 -71.32 15.50 -16.21
N GLY A 9 -70.81 16.48 -15.44
CA GLY A 9 -69.46 17.02 -15.61
C GLY A 9 -68.45 16.72 -14.51
N LEU A 10 -68.84 16.07 -13.39
CA LEU A 10 -67.94 15.88 -12.25
C LEU A 10 -67.36 14.46 -12.08
N LEU A 11 -67.80 13.48 -12.89
CA LEU A 11 -67.28 12.10 -12.83
C LEU A 11 -66.15 11.80 -13.85
N ALA A 12 -65.77 12.77 -14.69
CA ALA A 12 -64.77 12.58 -15.74
C ALA A 12 -63.37 13.12 -15.40
N ARG A 13 -63.05 13.36 -14.12
CA ARG A 13 -61.73 13.86 -13.68
C ARG A 13 -61.06 13.05 -12.56
N ALA A 14 -61.64 11.94 -12.13
CA ALA A 14 -60.92 10.96 -11.34
C ALA A 14 -60.16 10.04 -12.31
N GLY A 15 -58.84 10.16 -12.37
CA GLY A 15 -58.01 9.24 -13.15
C GLY A 15 -58.25 7.80 -12.69
N ARG A 16 -58.22 6.84 -13.63
CA ARG A 16 -58.47 5.41 -13.36
C ARG A 16 -57.66 4.89 -12.17
N SER A 17 -56.44 5.38 -11.96
CA SER A 17 -55.55 5.02 -10.84
C SER A 17 -56.13 5.37 -9.46
N ALA A 18 -56.88 6.48 -9.32
CA ALA A 18 -57.50 6.86 -8.05
C ALA A 18 -58.75 6.02 -7.72
N LEU A 19 -59.45 5.53 -8.75
CA LEU A 19 -60.58 4.61 -8.62
C LEU A 19 -60.12 3.18 -8.31
N LEU A 20 -59.00 2.73 -8.89
CA LEU A 20 -58.38 1.43 -8.60
C LEU A 20 -57.81 1.36 -7.17
N ALA A 21 -57.09 2.40 -6.72
CA ALA A 21 -56.57 2.46 -5.36
C ALA A 21 -57.68 2.42 -4.29
N SER A 22 -58.81 3.09 -4.55
CA SER A 22 -59.97 3.13 -3.64
C SER A 22 -60.69 1.78 -3.53
N ALA A 23 -60.75 1.01 -4.63
CA ALA A 23 -61.34 -0.33 -4.66
C ALA A 23 -60.45 -1.37 -3.95
N ALA A 24 -59.12 -1.31 -4.16
CA ALA A 24 -58.16 -2.20 -3.52
C ALA A 24 -58.11 -2.01 -1.99
N LEU A 25 -58.09 -0.77 -1.50
CA LEU A 25 -58.06 -0.46 -0.05
C LEU A 25 -59.34 -0.88 0.69
N SER A 26 -60.49 -0.91 0.01
CA SER A 26 -61.78 -1.31 0.59
C SER A 26 -61.86 -2.82 0.85
N ALA A 27 -61.23 -3.63 -0.01
CA ALA A 27 -61.22 -5.10 0.09
C ALA A 27 -60.26 -5.64 1.18
N LEU A 28 -59.25 -4.85 1.58
CA LEU A 28 -58.21 -5.25 2.54
C LEU A 28 -58.61 -5.17 4.03
N SER A 29 -59.80 -4.66 4.37
CA SER A 29 -60.16 -4.28 5.74
C SER A 29 -60.99 -5.29 6.54
N ILE A 30 -61.54 -6.35 5.93
CA ILE A 30 -62.24 -7.44 6.65
C ILE A 30 -62.12 -8.74 5.85
N ALA A 31 -61.04 -9.51 6.03
CA ALA A 31 -60.94 -10.88 5.54
C ALA A 31 -60.33 -11.78 6.64
N PRO A 32 -60.91 -12.95 6.92
CA PRO A 32 -60.30 -13.93 7.83
C PRO A 32 -58.96 -14.42 7.27
N ALA A 33 -58.15 -15.03 8.13
CA ALA A 33 -56.87 -15.62 7.78
C ALA A 33 -57.01 -16.54 6.55
N ALA A 34 -56.09 -16.34 5.63
CA ALA A 34 -55.98 -17.05 4.36
C ALA A 34 -54.56 -17.67 4.35
N HIS A 35 -54.17 -18.47 3.37
CA HIS A 35 -53.03 -19.38 3.47
C HIS A 35 -52.45 -19.70 2.06
N ALA A 36 -51.23 -20.25 1.91
CA ALA A 36 -50.54 -20.56 0.62
C ALA A 36 -49.94 -21.97 0.66
N VAL A 37 -49.88 -22.75 -0.43
CA VAL A 37 -49.59 -24.21 -0.39
C VAL A 37 -50.62 -24.99 0.45
N VAL A 38 -51.24 -26.04 -0.09
CA VAL A 38 -52.17 -26.91 0.65
C VAL A 38 -51.36 -27.97 1.41
N PRO A 39 -51.25 -27.90 2.75
CA PRO A 39 -50.55 -28.94 3.52
C PRO A 39 -51.41 -30.21 3.62
N ASN A 40 -50.75 -31.34 3.85
CA ASN A 40 -51.42 -32.55 4.32
C ASN A 40 -52.20 -32.29 5.64
N ASP A 41 -53.18 -33.13 5.94
CA ASP A 41 -54.05 -32.98 7.11
C ASP A 41 -53.32 -33.17 8.45
N ASN A 42 -52.04 -33.59 8.45
CA ASN A 42 -51.20 -33.60 9.64
C ASN A 42 -50.76 -32.18 10.07
N ASN A 43 -50.83 -31.22 9.15
CA ASN A 43 -50.38 -29.85 9.36
C ASN A 43 -51.51 -28.85 9.06
N THR A 44 -51.55 -27.74 9.79
CA THR A 44 -52.35 -26.59 9.39
C THR A 44 -51.51 -25.67 8.50
N PRO A 45 -52.13 -24.79 7.70
CA PRO A 45 -51.30 -23.89 6.92
C PRO A 45 -50.63 -22.79 7.74
N ALA A 46 -50.88 -22.70 9.05
CA ALA A 46 -50.05 -21.89 9.93
C ALA A 46 -48.73 -22.59 10.29
N ASP A 47 -48.71 -23.92 10.30
CA ASP A 47 -47.55 -24.73 10.70
C ASP A 47 -46.46 -24.74 9.62
N ILE A 48 -46.85 -24.57 8.34
CA ILE A 48 -45.94 -24.57 7.19
C ILE A 48 -45.53 -23.17 6.69
N VAL A 49 -45.77 -22.12 7.49
CA VAL A 49 -45.29 -20.76 7.18
C VAL A 49 -43.77 -20.73 7.23
N ASP A 50 -43.14 -20.14 6.23
CA ASP A 50 -41.69 -19.99 6.20
C ASP A 50 -41.21 -19.10 7.37
N GLY A 51 -40.37 -19.68 8.23
CA GLY A 51 -39.78 -18.98 9.37
C GLY A 51 -38.67 -18.01 9.02
N THR A 52 -38.16 -18.02 7.79
CA THR A 52 -37.16 -17.05 7.30
C THR A 52 -37.85 -15.77 6.83
N ASP A 53 -37.31 -14.59 7.15
CA ASP A 53 -37.91 -13.32 6.69
C ASP A 53 -37.81 -13.21 5.16
N VAL A 54 -36.60 -13.23 4.60
CA VAL A 54 -36.38 -13.13 3.15
C VAL A 54 -35.52 -14.31 2.68
N ASN A 55 -35.94 -15.00 1.63
CA ASN A 55 -35.23 -16.17 1.10
C ASN A 55 -35.04 -16.18 -0.43
N GLY A 56 -35.44 -15.11 -1.14
CA GLY A 56 -35.38 -15.04 -2.61
C GLY A 56 -36.64 -15.49 -3.36
N VAL A 57 -37.61 -16.09 -2.68
CA VAL A 57 -38.94 -16.38 -3.25
C VAL A 57 -39.92 -15.28 -2.84
N GLY A 58 -40.52 -14.65 -3.84
CA GLY A 58 -41.38 -13.48 -3.66
C GLY A 58 -42.74 -13.62 -4.32
N ILE A 59 -43.71 -12.87 -3.79
CA ILE A 59 -45.03 -12.72 -4.40
C ILE A 59 -45.00 -11.61 -5.44
N MET A 60 -45.53 -11.88 -6.62
CA MET A 60 -45.83 -10.91 -7.66
C MET A 60 -47.14 -10.18 -7.32
N TYR A 61 -47.14 -8.87 -7.47
CA TYR A 61 -48.32 -8.01 -7.42
C TYR A 61 -48.54 -7.38 -8.78
N ARG A 62 -49.75 -7.47 -9.31
CA ARG A 62 -50.23 -6.58 -10.36
C ARG A 62 -51.22 -5.58 -9.78
N ALA A 63 -51.19 -4.35 -10.28
CA ALA A 63 -52.07 -3.28 -9.80
C ALA A 63 -53.58 -3.54 -10.03
N ASP A 64 -53.92 -4.50 -10.89
CA ASP A 64 -55.30 -4.97 -11.14
C ASP A 64 -55.77 -6.04 -10.14
N GLY A 65 -54.92 -6.47 -9.21
CA GLY A 65 -55.26 -7.41 -8.13
C GLY A 65 -54.78 -8.84 -8.36
N TYR A 66 -54.15 -9.14 -9.49
CA TYR A 66 -53.61 -10.46 -9.79
C TYR A 66 -52.29 -10.72 -9.02
N VAL A 67 -52.09 -11.99 -8.60
CA VAL A 67 -50.89 -12.40 -7.85
C VAL A 67 -50.35 -13.74 -8.35
N CYS A 68 -49.03 -13.87 -8.27
CA CYS A 68 -48.29 -15.11 -8.53
C CYS A 68 -47.09 -15.20 -7.58
N THR A 69 -46.31 -16.27 -7.69
CA THR A 69 -45.02 -16.40 -7.02
C THR A 69 -43.89 -16.31 -8.05
N GLY A 70 -42.70 -15.92 -7.63
CA GLY A 70 -41.50 -15.96 -8.46
C GLY A 70 -40.23 -16.09 -7.64
N THR A 71 -39.14 -16.42 -8.32
CA THR A 71 -37.84 -16.70 -7.72
C THR A 71 -36.77 -15.73 -8.21
N LEU A 72 -36.09 -15.05 -7.30
CA LEU A 72 -34.96 -14.17 -7.63
C LEU A 72 -33.74 -15.03 -8.00
N ILE A 73 -33.23 -14.86 -9.23
CA ILE A 73 -32.12 -15.65 -9.77
C ILE A 73 -30.82 -14.84 -9.89
N ASN A 74 -30.91 -13.52 -9.80
CA ASN A 74 -29.82 -12.56 -9.64
C ASN A 74 -30.42 -11.24 -9.11
N PRO A 75 -29.63 -10.24 -8.70
CA PRO A 75 -30.16 -9.01 -8.08
C PRO A 75 -31.20 -8.23 -8.90
N ARG A 76 -31.36 -8.53 -10.21
CA ARG A 76 -32.29 -7.83 -11.10
C ARG A 76 -33.40 -8.69 -11.65
N THR A 77 -33.37 -10.01 -11.46
CA THR A 77 -34.14 -10.89 -12.33
C THR A 77 -34.91 -11.90 -11.52
N VAL A 78 -36.22 -11.91 -11.73
CA VAL A 78 -37.14 -12.88 -11.15
C VAL A 78 -37.65 -13.80 -12.25
N ILE A 79 -37.51 -15.12 -12.08
CA ILE A 79 -38.11 -16.12 -12.95
C ILE A 79 -39.44 -16.59 -12.35
N PHE A 80 -40.47 -16.74 -13.18
CA PHE A 80 -41.84 -17.09 -12.77
C PHE A 80 -42.63 -17.68 -13.96
N ALA A 81 -43.92 -17.97 -13.78
CA ALA A 81 -44.77 -18.55 -14.82
C ALA A 81 -45.24 -17.48 -15.82
N ALA A 82 -45.28 -17.83 -17.11
CA ALA A 82 -45.72 -16.94 -18.18
C ALA A 82 -47.20 -16.60 -18.11
N HIS A 83 -48.06 -17.54 -17.71
CA HIS A 83 -49.51 -17.33 -17.61
C HIS A 83 -49.90 -16.25 -16.60
N CYS A 84 -48.97 -15.86 -15.73
CA CYS A 84 -49.15 -14.74 -14.82
C CYS A 84 -49.19 -13.37 -15.53
N VAL A 85 -48.70 -13.31 -16.77
CA VAL A 85 -48.46 -12.07 -17.53
C VAL A 85 -48.73 -12.17 -19.04
N ASN A 86 -48.97 -13.35 -19.60
CA ASN A 86 -49.16 -13.53 -21.04
C ASN A 86 -50.58 -13.17 -21.55
N ASP A 87 -51.44 -12.63 -20.68
CA ASP A 87 -52.74 -12.03 -20.99
C ASP A 87 -52.64 -10.65 -21.66
N TYR A 88 -51.46 -10.01 -21.58
CA TYR A 88 -51.17 -8.72 -22.21
C TYR A 88 -49.81 -8.70 -22.89
N ASP A 89 -49.64 -7.81 -23.88
CA ASP A 89 -48.32 -7.51 -24.43
C ASP A 89 -47.38 -6.98 -23.33
N PRO A 90 -46.10 -7.39 -23.29
CA PRO A 90 -45.17 -7.00 -22.24
C PRO A 90 -45.07 -5.49 -22.00
N SER A 91 -45.25 -4.66 -23.04
CA SER A 91 -45.22 -3.19 -22.93
C SER A 91 -46.38 -2.59 -22.12
N THR A 92 -47.43 -3.37 -21.85
CA THR A 92 -48.58 -3.00 -21.02
C THR A 92 -48.21 -2.93 -19.54
N TYR A 93 -47.25 -3.74 -19.11
CA TYR A 93 -46.77 -3.78 -17.72
C TYR A 93 -45.81 -2.63 -17.47
N SER A 94 -46.36 -1.50 -17.03
CA SER A 94 -45.61 -0.27 -16.84
C SER A 94 -46.16 0.57 -15.70
N THR A 95 -45.26 1.26 -14.98
CA THR A 95 -45.61 2.26 -13.97
C THR A 95 -45.91 3.63 -14.58
N VAL A 96 -45.76 3.79 -15.89
CA VAL A 96 -46.04 5.03 -16.64
C VAL A 96 -47.11 4.79 -17.71
N ASN A 97 -47.61 5.87 -18.32
CA ASN A 97 -48.53 5.85 -19.48
C ASN A 97 -49.82 5.04 -19.29
N ASP A 98 -50.42 5.09 -18.09
CA ASP A 98 -51.64 4.34 -17.75
C ASP A 98 -51.49 2.80 -17.88
N GLY A 99 -50.25 2.28 -17.81
CA GLY A 99 -49.97 0.83 -17.78
C GLY A 99 -50.40 0.15 -16.48
N ILE A 100 -50.12 -1.15 -16.38
CA ILE A 100 -50.37 -1.97 -15.18
C ILE A 100 -49.05 -2.10 -14.40
N PRO A 101 -48.87 -1.39 -13.27
CA PRO A 101 -47.72 -1.60 -12.40
C PRO A 101 -47.61 -3.04 -11.92
N VAL A 102 -46.38 -3.57 -11.92
CA VAL A 102 -46.04 -4.88 -11.38
C VAL A 102 -44.88 -4.73 -10.38
N ALA A 103 -44.92 -5.49 -9.28
CA ALA A 103 -43.83 -5.55 -8.31
C ALA A 103 -43.67 -6.95 -7.72
N PHE A 104 -42.48 -7.24 -7.20
CA PHE A 104 -42.23 -8.42 -6.36
C PHE A 104 -41.93 -8.01 -4.93
N ALA A 105 -42.46 -8.77 -3.97
CA ALA A 105 -42.16 -8.63 -2.54
C ALA A 105 -41.62 -9.94 -1.97
N PHE A 106 -40.47 -9.88 -1.30
CA PHE A 106 -39.73 -11.08 -0.88
C PHE A 106 -39.82 -11.43 0.62
N GLN A 107 -40.53 -10.63 1.43
CA GLN A 107 -40.74 -10.92 2.84
C GLN A 107 -41.73 -12.07 3.03
N SER A 108 -41.47 -12.95 3.99
CA SER A 108 -42.34 -14.07 4.35
C SER A 108 -43.73 -13.59 4.73
N ASN A 109 -43.87 -12.39 5.29
CA ASN A 109 -45.15 -11.67 5.37
C ASN A 109 -45.12 -10.44 4.46
N ALA A 110 -45.63 -10.58 3.24
CA ALA A 110 -45.51 -9.57 2.20
C ALA A 110 -46.63 -8.50 2.23
N ARG A 111 -47.66 -8.69 3.08
CA ARG A 111 -48.81 -7.78 3.19
C ARG A 111 -48.43 -6.32 3.52
N PRO A 112 -47.51 -6.03 4.47
CA PRO A 112 -47.09 -4.64 4.73
C PRO A 112 -46.47 -4.00 3.48
N GLY A 113 -45.67 -4.76 2.73
CA GLY A 113 -45.08 -4.34 1.46
C GLY A 113 -46.13 -3.95 0.42
N LEU A 114 -47.15 -4.81 0.21
CA LEU A 114 -48.26 -4.52 -0.70
C LEU A 114 -49.00 -3.23 -0.32
N VAL A 115 -49.37 -3.09 0.96
CA VAL A 115 -50.07 -1.91 1.45
C VAL A 115 -49.22 -0.65 1.24
N ASN A 116 -47.92 -0.73 1.49
CA ASN A 116 -47.01 0.39 1.24
C ASN A 116 -46.93 0.73 -0.25
N TRP A 117 -46.75 -0.27 -1.10
CA TRP A 117 -46.61 -0.10 -2.55
C TRP A 117 -47.80 0.59 -3.20
N ILE A 118 -49.03 0.22 -2.81
CA ILE A 118 -50.24 0.91 -3.29
C ILE A 118 -50.26 2.37 -2.79
N ASN A 119 -49.97 2.59 -1.50
CA ASN A 119 -50.07 3.91 -0.88
C ASN A 119 -48.93 4.87 -1.24
N ASN A 120 -47.77 4.35 -1.64
CA ASN A 120 -46.60 5.13 -2.03
C ASN A 120 -46.60 5.50 -3.53
N GLY A 121 -47.66 5.13 -4.26
CA GLY A 121 -47.82 5.40 -5.69
C GLY A 121 -47.04 4.43 -6.58
N TYR A 122 -47.02 3.14 -6.23
CA TYR A 122 -46.37 2.05 -6.96
C TYR A 122 -44.86 2.26 -7.13
N ARG A 123 -44.17 2.55 -6.03
CA ARG A 123 -42.72 2.76 -5.97
C ARG A 123 -42.04 1.65 -5.19
N THR A 124 -40.85 1.26 -5.65
CA THR A 124 -39.92 0.39 -4.93
C THR A 124 -39.69 0.89 -3.50
N ASN A 125 -39.62 -0.05 -2.57
CA ASN A 125 -39.28 0.16 -1.17
C ASN A 125 -38.39 -1.00 -0.70
N THR A 126 -37.07 -0.78 -0.75
CA THR A 126 -36.07 -1.79 -0.41
C THR A 126 -36.13 -2.22 1.07
N ALA A 127 -36.55 -1.33 1.97
CA ALA A 127 -36.70 -1.64 3.40
C ALA A 127 -37.83 -2.63 3.71
N LEU A 128 -38.78 -2.82 2.78
CA LEU A 128 -39.83 -3.86 2.84
C LEU A 128 -39.59 -4.96 1.80
N SER A 129 -38.41 -4.99 1.17
CA SER A 129 -38.05 -5.89 0.07
C SER A 129 -39.08 -5.92 -1.07
N VAL A 130 -39.64 -4.75 -1.41
CA VAL A 130 -40.59 -4.58 -2.52
C VAL A 130 -39.91 -3.87 -3.68
N TYR A 131 -39.90 -4.50 -4.86
CA TYR A 131 -39.21 -4.01 -6.04
C TYR A 131 -40.16 -3.96 -7.23
N ASN A 132 -40.25 -2.81 -7.89
CA ASN A 132 -41.01 -2.66 -9.13
C ASN A 132 -40.35 -3.43 -10.27
N VAL A 133 -41.20 -3.89 -11.18
CA VAL A 133 -40.79 -4.47 -12.45
C VAL A 133 -40.82 -3.37 -13.53
N ASN A 134 -39.73 -3.24 -14.30
CA ASN A 134 -39.63 -2.28 -15.40
C ASN A 134 -39.61 -2.92 -16.80
N ASN A 135 -39.47 -4.24 -16.87
CA ASN A 135 -39.58 -5.03 -18.10
C ASN A 135 -39.99 -6.47 -17.79
N ILE A 136 -40.79 -7.06 -18.67
CA ILE A 136 -41.22 -8.46 -18.60
C ILE A 136 -40.91 -9.12 -19.95
N ALA A 137 -40.49 -10.37 -19.91
CA ALA A 137 -40.43 -11.25 -21.08
C ALA A 137 -41.09 -12.57 -20.71
N TYR A 138 -41.93 -13.12 -21.58
CA TYR A 138 -42.48 -14.46 -21.43
C TYR A 138 -42.15 -15.28 -22.67
N ASN A 139 -41.97 -16.59 -22.51
CA ASN A 139 -41.69 -17.47 -23.62
C ASN A 139 -42.95 -17.58 -24.50
N PRO A 140 -42.85 -17.32 -25.82
CA PRO A 140 -44.01 -17.33 -26.72
C PRO A 140 -44.72 -18.69 -26.81
N ASP A 141 -44.03 -19.80 -26.53
CA ASP A 141 -44.64 -21.14 -26.52
C ASP A 141 -45.75 -21.24 -25.47
N SER A 142 -45.71 -20.40 -24.42
CA SER A 142 -46.79 -20.29 -23.42
C SER A 142 -48.13 -19.85 -23.96
N LEU A 143 -48.21 -19.32 -25.18
CA LEU A 143 -49.49 -18.95 -25.78
C LEU A 143 -50.23 -20.14 -26.39
N ASP A 144 -49.59 -21.31 -26.51
CA ASP A 144 -50.16 -22.53 -27.07
C ASP A 144 -50.52 -23.53 -25.94
N PRO A 145 -51.67 -24.22 -26.01
CA PRO A 145 -52.84 -23.86 -26.82
C PRO A 145 -53.47 -22.54 -26.34
N PRO A 146 -54.08 -21.72 -27.22
CA PRO A 146 -54.64 -20.42 -26.85
C PRO A 146 -55.69 -20.45 -25.73
N ALA A 147 -56.35 -21.60 -25.53
CA ALA A 147 -57.34 -21.79 -24.47
C ALA A 147 -56.71 -22.16 -23.11
N LEU A 148 -55.46 -22.65 -23.11
CA LEU A 148 -54.74 -23.15 -21.93
C LEU A 148 -53.27 -22.70 -22.00
N SER A 149 -53.07 -21.37 -22.03
CA SER A 149 -51.78 -20.68 -22.19
C SER A 149 -50.85 -20.79 -20.97
N PHE A 150 -50.74 -21.99 -20.42
CA PHE A 150 -49.86 -22.40 -19.32
C PHE A 150 -49.29 -23.81 -19.53
N LEU A 151 -49.71 -24.58 -20.54
CA LEU A 151 -49.29 -25.99 -20.68
C LEU A 151 -47.87 -26.13 -21.24
N TYR A 152 -47.53 -25.31 -22.24
CA TYR A 152 -46.22 -25.33 -22.89
C TYR A 152 -45.39 -24.12 -22.49
N GLY A 153 -44.07 -24.26 -22.38
CA GLY A 153 -43.16 -23.12 -22.27
C GLY A 153 -43.55 -22.03 -21.26
N ASP A 154 -44.23 -22.37 -20.16
CA ASP A 154 -44.83 -21.43 -19.21
C ASP A 154 -43.78 -20.80 -18.28
N THR A 155 -42.84 -20.07 -18.88
CA THR A 155 -41.70 -19.43 -18.22
C THR A 155 -41.63 -17.96 -18.61
N ALA A 156 -41.48 -17.09 -17.62
CA ALA A 156 -41.32 -15.66 -17.77
C ALA A 156 -40.22 -15.10 -16.85
N MET A 157 -39.73 -13.92 -17.22
CA MET A 157 -38.67 -13.20 -16.53
C MET A 157 -39.08 -11.74 -16.31
N ALA A 158 -38.94 -11.28 -15.08
CA ALA A 158 -39.20 -9.91 -14.67
C ALA A 158 -37.88 -9.22 -14.36
N THR A 159 -37.70 -8.02 -14.89
CA THR A 159 -36.56 -7.15 -14.59
C THR A 159 -36.94 -6.14 -13.51
N LEU A 160 -36.20 -6.13 -12.41
CA LEU A 160 -36.40 -5.21 -11.30
C LEU A 160 -35.78 -3.83 -11.58
N ASP A 161 -36.47 -2.76 -11.16
CA ASP A 161 -36.03 -1.37 -11.37
C ASP A 161 -34.85 -0.94 -10.50
N THR A 162 -34.65 -1.65 -9.39
CA THR A 162 -33.61 -1.43 -8.37
C THR A 162 -32.99 -2.79 -8.04
N PRO A 163 -31.66 -2.89 -7.85
CA PRO A 163 -31.06 -4.18 -7.53
C PRO A 163 -31.49 -4.60 -6.12
N ALA A 164 -31.93 -5.84 -5.99
CA ALA A 164 -32.31 -6.46 -4.72
C ALA A 164 -31.07 -6.99 -3.99
N SER A 165 -30.19 -6.07 -3.54
CA SER A 165 -28.87 -6.38 -2.97
C SER A 165 -28.92 -7.31 -1.74
N ASP A 166 -29.97 -7.17 -0.94
CA ASP A 166 -30.12 -7.84 0.36
C ASP A 166 -31.06 -9.05 0.30
N VAL A 167 -31.45 -9.46 -0.92
CA VAL A 167 -32.32 -10.60 -1.15
C VAL A 167 -31.47 -11.76 -1.70
N PRO A 168 -31.48 -12.94 -1.06
CA PRO A 168 -30.76 -14.11 -1.58
C PRO A 168 -31.25 -14.50 -2.98
N THR A 169 -30.34 -14.99 -3.81
CA THR A 169 -30.62 -15.46 -5.18
C THR A 169 -30.50 -16.97 -5.26
N TRP A 170 -31.28 -17.61 -6.12
CA TRP A 170 -31.27 -19.05 -6.32
C TRP A 170 -30.46 -19.48 -7.54
N ALA A 171 -29.74 -20.59 -7.38
CA ALA A 171 -29.12 -21.28 -8.50
C ALA A 171 -30.16 -22.09 -9.28
N MET A 172 -29.97 -22.20 -10.59
CA MET A 172 -30.86 -22.87 -11.53
C MET A 172 -30.14 -24.04 -12.19
N LEU A 173 -30.83 -25.17 -12.33
CA LEU A 173 -30.31 -26.33 -13.01
C LEU A 173 -30.72 -26.31 -14.50
N PHE A 174 -29.74 -26.23 -15.39
CA PHE A 174 -29.93 -26.16 -16.84
C PHE A 174 -29.64 -27.48 -17.57
N SER A 175 -29.39 -28.57 -16.83
CA SER A 175 -29.34 -29.92 -17.37
C SER A 175 -30.47 -30.77 -16.79
N ALA A 176 -31.03 -31.69 -17.56
CA ALA A 176 -32.00 -32.64 -17.04
C ALA A 176 -31.40 -33.47 -15.89
N LEU A 177 -32.24 -33.79 -14.90
CA LEU A 177 -31.89 -34.77 -13.87
C LEU A 177 -31.69 -36.16 -14.50
N PRO A 178 -30.68 -36.93 -14.05
CA PRO A 178 -30.51 -38.30 -14.53
C PRO A 178 -31.64 -39.18 -14.02
N ALA A 179 -32.03 -40.18 -14.84
CA ALA A 179 -32.97 -41.20 -14.41
C ALA A 179 -32.44 -41.93 -13.17
N PRO A 180 -33.24 -42.09 -12.09
CA PRO A 180 -32.84 -42.86 -10.91
C PRO A 180 -32.52 -44.32 -11.26
N GLU A 181 -31.59 -44.93 -10.52
CA GLU A 181 -31.25 -46.36 -10.70
C GLU A 181 -32.41 -47.30 -10.34
N SER A 182 -33.31 -46.86 -9.46
CA SER A 182 -34.49 -47.61 -9.02
C SER A 182 -35.58 -46.68 -8.52
N ILE A 183 -36.84 -47.09 -8.66
CA ILE A 183 -38.01 -46.42 -8.08
C ILE A 183 -38.57 -47.31 -6.96
N SER A 184 -38.80 -46.76 -5.77
CA SER A 184 -39.24 -47.52 -4.58
C SER A 184 -40.65 -47.14 -4.13
N ASP A 185 -41.33 -48.04 -3.41
CA ASP A 185 -42.66 -47.77 -2.84
C ASP A 185 -42.64 -46.63 -1.79
N THR A 186 -41.48 -46.31 -1.21
CA THR A 186 -41.39 -45.36 -0.07
C THR A 186 -40.84 -43.99 -0.43
N THR A 187 -40.01 -43.91 -1.47
CA THR A 187 -39.30 -42.67 -1.83
C THR A 187 -39.41 -42.35 -3.31
N GLY A 188 -40.11 -43.17 -4.09
CA GLY A 188 -40.22 -43.05 -5.53
C GLY A 188 -38.88 -42.91 -6.21
N THR A 189 -38.70 -41.81 -6.93
CA THR A 189 -37.46 -41.49 -7.64
C THR A 189 -36.26 -41.21 -6.71
N GLY A 190 -36.51 -40.94 -5.43
CA GLY A 190 -35.50 -40.56 -4.44
C GLY A 190 -35.07 -39.09 -4.52
N TYR A 191 -35.57 -38.31 -5.49
CA TYR A 191 -35.34 -36.88 -5.56
C TYR A 191 -36.29 -36.13 -4.64
N HIS A 192 -35.82 -35.82 -3.43
CA HIS A 192 -36.54 -34.96 -2.51
C HIS A 192 -36.54 -33.51 -3.03
N VAL A 193 -37.71 -32.88 -3.01
CA VAL A 193 -37.92 -31.51 -3.46
C VAL A 193 -38.67 -30.69 -2.41
N THR A 194 -38.41 -29.39 -2.42
CA THR A 194 -39.16 -28.39 -1.64
C THR A 194 -39.99 -27.55 -2.59
N ILE A 195 -41.25 -27.31 -2.22
CA ILE A 195 -42.17 -26.40 -2.91
C ILE A 195 -42.44 -25.18 -2.03
N THR A 196 -42.51 -24.00 -2.63
CA THR A 196 -42.72 -22.76 -1.88
C THR A 196 -43.50 -21.72 -2.67
N GLY A 197 -44.43 -21.02 -1.98
CA GLY A 197 -45.38 -20.12 -2.63
C GLY A 197 -46.16 -19.21 -1.69
N TYR A 198 -46.90 -18.27 -2.29
CA TYR A 198 -47.78 -17.30 -1.62
C TYR A 198 -49.25 -17.38 -2.07
N GLY A 199 -49.62 -18.44 -2.78
CA GLY A 199 -50.95 -18.68 -3.32
C GLY A 199 -52.02 -18.97 -2.29
N ARG A 200 -53.01 -19.77 -2.70
CA ARG A 200 -54.13 -20.27 -1.89
C ARG A 200 -53.71 -21.52 -1.10
N SER A 201 -54.55 -21.97 -0.18
CA SER A 201 -54.26 -23.15 0.64
C SER A 201 -55.54 -23.74 1.23
N GLY A 202 -55.44 -24.67 2.17
CA GLY A 202 -56.55 -25.43 2.73
C GLY A 202 -56.09 -26.61 3.57
N SER A 203 -56.57 -27.79 3.23
CA SER A 203 -56.07 -29.06 3.79
C SER A 203 -56.09 -30.13 2.70
N GLY A 204 -55.31 -31.20 2.88
CA GLY A 204 -55.27 -32.31 1.92
C GLY A 204 -56.64 -32.87 1.56
N THR A 205 -57.55 -33.00 2.53
CA THR A 205 -58.93 -33.46 2.26
C THR A 205 -59.82 -32.42 1.57
N THR A 206 -59.70 -31.13 1.93
CA THR A 206 -60.65 -30.10 1.46
C THR A 206 -60.16 -29.33 0.22
N GLY A 207 -58.90 -29.52 -0.18
CA GLY A 207 -58.28 -28.76 -1.26
C GLY A 207 -58.10 -27.29 -0.92
N ASN A 208 -58.00 -26.42 -1.93
CA ASN A 208 -57.66 -24.98 -1.84
C ASN A 208 -58.77 -24.05 -1.26
N SER A 209 -59.36 -24.42 -0.13
CA SER A 209 -60.51 -23.77 0.52
C SER A 209 -60.25 -22.41 1.19
N TYR A 210 -58.98 -22.03 1.42
CA TYR A 210 -58.55 -20.74 1.97
C TYR A 210 -57.98 -19.81 0.87
N GLY A 211 -58.25 -18.50 0.97
CA GLY A 211 -57.71 -17.49 0.05
C GLY A 211 -56.22 -17.20 0.28
N ILE A 212 -55.67 -16.16 -0.36
CA ILE A 212 -54.26 -15.71 -0.21
C ILE A 212 -54.09 -14.77 1.00
N ASP A 213 -53.15 -15.07 1.91
CA ASP A 213 -52.80 -14.22 3.08
C ASP A 213 -51.52 -13.42 2.92
N TYR A 214 -50.89 -13.50 1.75
CA TYR A 214 -49.60 -12.89 1.48
C TYR A 214 -48.48 -13.41 2.39
N ARG A 215 -48.60 -14.65 2.89
CA ARG A 215 -47.52 -15.31 3.63
C ARG A 215 -46.90 -16.46 2.87
N ARG A 216 -45.57 -16.46 2.78
CA ARG A 216 -44.81 -17.54 2.16
C ARG A 216 -44.95 -18.82 2.96
N LYS A 217 -45.22 -19.93 2.28
CA LYS A 217 -45.26 -21.26 2.89
C LYS A 217 -44.36 -22.22 2.13
N VAL A 218 -43.97 -23.28 2.82
CA VAL A 218 -42.98 -24.26 2.35
C VAL A 218 -43.50 -25.65 2.69
N ALA A 219 -43.53 -26.53 1.71
CA ALA A 219 -43.81 -27.95 1.89
C ALA A 219 -42.76 -28.79 1.16
N GLU A 220 -42.75 -30.08 1.43
CA GLU A 220 -41.85 -31.06 0.81
C GLU A 220 -42.62 -32.00 -0.11
N ASN A 221 -41.91 -32.66 -1.02
CA ASN A 221 -42.45 -33.70 -1.89
C ASN A 221 -41.32 -34.58 -2.42
N PHE A 222 -41.64 -35.74 -3.00
CA PHE A 222 -40.74 -36.43 -3.90
C PHE A 222 -41.06 -36.05 -5.34
N LEU A 223 -40.04 -35.92 -6.19
CA LEU A 223 -40.29 -35.74 -7.61
C LEU A 223 -40.84 -37.05 -8.18
N GLY A 224 -42.13 -37.10 -8.53
CA GLY A 224 -42.77 -38.32 -9.03
C GLY A 224 -42.35 -38.71 -10.45
N MET A 225 -42.18 -37.72 -11.35
CA MET A 225 -41.89 -38.00 -12.75
C MET A 225 -41.15 -36.85 -13.47
N LEU A 226 -40.26 -37.20 -14.41
CA LEU A 226 -39.94 -36.40 -15.59
C LEU A 226 -40.58 -37.04 -16.82
N GLY A 227 -41.66 -36.45 -17.30
CA GLY A 227 -42.47 -36.98 -18.39
C GLY A 227 -43.62 -36.05 -18.73
N SER A 228 -44.44 -36.42 -19.71
CA SER A 228 -45.49 -35.59 -20.27
C SER A 228 -46.86 -35.85 -19.65
N LEU A 229 -47.82 -34.92 -19.85
CA LEU A 229 -49.20 -35.15 -19.42
C LEU A 229 -49.87 -36.29 -20.21
N ASP A 230 -49.44 -36.51 -21.46
CA ASP A 230 -49.87 -37.65 -22.27
C ASP A 230 -49.43 -38.98 -21.67
N ASP A 231 -48.23 -39.07 -21.06
CA ASP A 231 -47.78 -40.32 -20.44
C ASP A 231 -48.72 -40.76 -19.31
N ILE A 232 -49.27 -39.79 -18.56
CA ILE A 232 -50.27 -40.04 -17.52
C ILE A 232 -51.63 -40.40 -18.13
N ASP A 233 -52.11 -39.59 -19.09
CA ASP A 233 -53.43 -39.77 -19.68
C ASP A 233 -53.56 -41.08 -20.47
N ILE A 234 -52.51 -41.47 -21.19
CA ILE A 234 -52.47 -42.73 -21.93
C ILE A 234 -52.58 -43.91 -20.97
N PHE A 235 -51.95 -43.86 -19.79
CA PHE A 235 -52.00 -44.95 -18.82
C PHE A 235 -53.31 -44.97 -18.01
N LEU A 236 -53.76 -43.83 -17.50
CA LEU A 236 -54.95 -43.77 -16.65
C LEU A 236 -56.24 -43.85 -17.48
N PHE A 237 -56.28 -43.24 -18.67
CA PHE A 237 -57.51 -43.05 -19.44
C PHE A 237 -57.48 -43.65 -20.85
N GLY A 238 -56.35 -44.23 -21.29
CA GLY A 238 -56.24 -44.96 -22.55
C GLY A 238 -56.01 -44.13 -23.81
N GLU A 239 -56.04 -42.80 -23.71
CA GLU A 239 -55.81 -41.89 -24.83
C GLU A 239 -55.15 -40.60 -24.33
N GLY A 240 -54.11 -40.15 -25.04
CA GLY A 240 -53.41 -38.89 -24.78
C GLY A 240 -54.16 -37.68 -25.33
N GLY A 241 -53.91 -36.51 -24.75
CA GLY A 241 -54.48 -35.23 -25.17
C GLY A 241 -53.66 -34.49 -26.23
N GLY A 242 -52.48 -35.01 -26.60
CA GLY A 242 -51.52 -34.36 -27.50
C GLY A 242 -50.53 -33.45 -26.77
N TYR A 243 -50.37 -33.64 -25.46
CA TYR A 243 -49.50 -32.87 -24.57
C TYR A 243 -48.21 -33.62 -24.26
N THR A 244 -47.26 -33.55 -25.21
CA THR A 244 -46.05 -34.40 -25.23
C THR A 244 -44.82 -33.78 -24.60
N GLN A 245 -44.85 -32.50 -24.20
CA GLN A 245 -43.71 -31.83 -23.57
C GLN A 245 -43.37 -32.50 -22.23
N ASN A 246 -42.08 -32.73 -21.97
CA ASN A 246 -41.62 -33.19 -20.66
C ASN A 246 -41.84 -32.11 -19.58
N LEU A 247 -42.29 -32.57 -18.42
CA LEU A 247 -42.56 -31.76 -17.22
C LEU A 247 -42.01 -32.48 -16.00
N TYR A 248 -41.57 -31.71 -15.01
CA TYR A 248 -41.35 -32.24 -13.66
C TYR A 248 -42.67 -32.27 -12.93
N GLN A 249 -43.03 -33.40 -12.33
CA GLN A 249 -44.33 -33.59 -11.68
C GLN A 249 -44.18 -34.16 -10.28
N THR A 250 -45.01 -33.68 -9.37
CA THR A 250 -45.17 -34.17 -7.98
C THR A 250 -46.63 -34.52 -7.77
N ASP A 251 -46.93 -35.44 -6.86
CA ASP A 251 -48.30 -35.74 -6.43
C ASP A 251 -48.55 -35.33 -4.98
N PHE A 252 -49.73 -35.65 -4.47
CA PHE A 252 -50.12 -35.27 -3.13
C PHE A 252 -50.80 -36.43 -2.43
N ASP A 253 -50.04 -37.10 -1.59
CA ASP A 253 -50.46 -38.33 -0.96
C ASP A 253 -51.21 -38.09 0.35
N ASP A 254 -52.24 -38.91 0.59
CA ASP A 254 -52.84 -39.02 1.90
C ASP A 254 -51.92 -39.85 2.81
N PRO A 255 -51.37 -39.28 3.91
CA PRO A 255 -50.51 -40.01 4.83
C PRO A 255 -51.17 -41.24 5.49
N THR A 256 -52.49 -41.34 5.40
CA THR A 256 -53.25 -42.48 5.90
C THR A 256 -53.64 -43.48 4.81
N ARG A 257 -53.48 -43.12 3.52
CA ARG A 257 -53.94 -43.88 2.35
C ARG A 257 -55.42 -44.29 2.51
N THR A 258 -56.29 -43.35 2.91
CA THR A 258 -57.73 -43.61 3.08
C THR A 258 -58.63 -42.75 2.18
N ASN A 259 -58.12 -41.64 1.65
CA ASN A 259 -58.84 -40.76 0.75
C ASN A 259 -59.19 -41.46 -0.58
N GLU A 260 -60.47 -41.51 -0.97
CA GLU A 260 -60.91 -42.27 -2.15
C GLU A 260 -60.33 -41.77 -3.49
N PHE A 261 -59.79 -40.55 -3.53
CA PHE A 261 -59.14 -39.99 -4.72
C PHE A 261 -57.62 -40.15 -4.71
N ASP A 262 -57.01 -40.51 -3.57
CA ASP A 262 -55.59 -40.87 -3.51
C ASP A 262 -55.40 -42.32 -3.93
N PHE A 263 -54.91 -42.50 -5.15
CA PHE A 263 -54.55 -43.79 -5.74
C PHE A 263 -53.05 -43.90 -5.99
N ASN A 264 -52.22 -43.07 -5.33
CA ASN A 264 -50.77 -43.01 -5.51
C ASN A 264 -50.38 -42.84 -6.98
N VAL A 265 -50.68 -41.68 -7.58
CA VAL A 265 -50.51 -41.48 -9.02
C VAL A 265 -49.05 -41.55 -9.45
N PHE A 266 -48.12 -41.14 -8.58
CA PHE A 266 -46.73 -41.50 -8.67
C PHE A 266 -46.37 -42.46 -7.54
N LYS A 267 -45.32 -43.23 -7.75
CA LYS A 267 -44.97 -44.30 -6.83
C LYS A 267 -44.13 -43.79 -5.66
N ASP A 268 -44.72 -43.55 -4.50
CA ASP A 268 -44.00 -43.22 -3.26
C ASP A 268 -44.90 -43.34 -2.01
N ASP A 269 -44.41 -42.87 -0.86
CA ASP A 269 -45.14 -42.71 0.39
C ASP A 269 -45.18 -41.22 0.76
N ALA A 270 -46.29 -40.82 1.39
CA ALA A 270 -46.48 -39.45 1.84
C ALA A 270 -45.37 -38.95 2.77
N LEU A 271 -44.88 -37.73 2.53
CA LEU A 271 -43.91 -37.08 3.40
C LEU A 271 -44.57 -36.40 4.63
N PRO A 272 -43.86 -36.28 5.77
CA PRO A 272 -44.41 -35.66 6.98
C PRO A 272 -44.99 -34.25 6.78
N ASN A 273 -44.32 -33.40 6.02
CA ASN A 273 -44.76 -32.04 5.67
C ASN A 273 -45.15 -31.91 4.19
N GLU A 274 -45.64 -33.00 3.61
CA GLU A 274 -46.08 -32.98 2.22
C GLU A 274 -47.19 -31.96 1.98
N GLY A 275 -47.15 -31.33 0.82
CA GLY A 275 -48.19 -30.41 0.38
C GLY A 275 -48.29 -30.34 -1.13
N ASN A 276 -49.37 -29.72 -1.58
CA ASN A 276 -49.63 -29.43 -2.98
C ASN A 276 -49.79 -27.93 -3.24
N THR A 277 -49.66 -27.54 -4.49
CA THR A 277 -49.75 -26.15 -4.92
C THR A 277 -51.18 -25.74 -5.26
N ALA A 278 -51.47 -24.44 -5.21
CA ALA A 278 -52.77 -23.88 -5.57
C ALA A 278 -52.63 -22.54 -6.31
N GLY A 279 -53.76 -21.97 -6.74
CA GLY A 279 -53.78 -20.70 -7.47
C GLY A 279 -53.02 -19.59 -6.71
N GLY A 280 -52.16 -18.85 -7.42
CA GLY A 280 -51.25 -17.86 -6.86
C GLY A 280 -49.86 -18.40 -6.47
N ASP A 281 -49.66 -19.73 -6.38
CA ASP A 281 -48.33 -20.34 -6.27
C ASP A 281 -47.61 -20.39 -7.62
N SER A 282 -48.33 -20.16 -8.74
CA SER A 282 -47.80 -20.14 -10.11
C SER A 282 -46.49 -19.35 -10.21
N GLY A 283 -45.47 -19.94 -10.82
CA GLY A 283 -44.11 -19.40 -10.90
C GLY A 283 -43.22 -19.68 -9.69
N GLY A 284 -43.75 -20.27 -8.63
CA GLY A 284 -42.97 -20.77 -7.50
C GLY A 284 -41.95 -21.84 -7.91
N PRO A 285 -40.79 -21.92 -7.24
CA PRO A 285 -39.73 -22.83 -7.64
C PRO A 285 -39.99 -24.27 -7.19
N LEU A 286 -39.61 -25.23 -8.03
CA LEU A 286 -39.33 -26.61 -7.63
C LEU A 286 -37.87 -26.72 -7.21
N ILE A 287 -37.60 -26.86 -5.92
CA ILE A 287 -36.24 -26.81 -5.38
C ILE A 287 -35.75 -28.23 -5.08
N LEU A 288 -34.67 -28.66 -5.73
CA LEU A 288 -33.94 -29.86 -5.33
C LEU A 288 -33.01 -29.51 -4.17
N ASP A 289 -33.24 -30.10 -3.00
CA ASP A 289 -32.64 -29.63 -1.75
C ASP A 289 -31.76 -30.66 -1.01
N GLN A 290 -31.79 -31.93 -1.42
CA GLN A 290 -31.03 -33.01 -0.76
C GLN A 290 -30.02 -33.74 -1.65
N THR A 291 -30.08 -33.58 -2.97
CA THR A 291 -29.18 -34.29 -3.91
C THR A 291 -27.77 -33.70 -3.97
N PHE A 292 -27.64 -32.39 -3.80
CA PHE A 292 -26.36 -31.66 -3.85
C PHE A 292 -26.19 -30.80 -2.60
N ASP A 293 -24.94 -30.44 -2.28
CA ASP A 293 -24.64 -29.50 -1.17
C ASP A 293 -25.26 -28.11 -1.38
N GLN A 294 -25.46 -27.72 -2.64
CA GLN A 294 -26.13 -26.48 -3.04
C GLN A 294 -27.54 -26.79 -3.54
N LYS A 295 -28.55 -26.12 -2.95
CA LYS A 295 -29.94 -26.22 -3.41
C LYS A 295 -30.11 -25.53 -4.77
N VAL A 296 -30.85 -26.14 -5.68
CA VAL A 296 -31.05 -25.65 -7.05
C VAL A 296 -32.51 -25.71 -7.48
N VAL A 297 -32.93 -24.75 -8.30
CA VAL A 297 -34.27 -24.72 -8.90
C VAL A 297 -34.27 -25.55 -10.18
N LEU A 298 -35.19 -26.51 -10.26
CA LEU A 298 -35.37 -27.41 -11.40
C LEU A 298 -36.37 -26.88 -12.43
N GLY A 299 -37.38 -26.15 -11.96
CA GLY A 299 -38.51 -25.70 -12.77
C GLY A 299 -39.34 -24.64 -12.09
N VAL A 300 -40.21 -24.00 -12.87
CA VAL A 300 -41.21 -23.04 -12.39
C VAL A 300 -42.59 -23.70 -12.37
N LEU A 301 -43.34 -23.49 -11.30
CA LEU A 301 -44.69 -24.06 -11.16
C LEU A 301 -45.58 -23.50 -12.26
N SER A 302 -46.21 -24.40 -13.00
CA SER A 302 -47.02 -24.07 -14.16
C SER A 302 -48.50 -24.32 -13.90
N GLY A 303 -48.81 -25.47 -13.30
CA GLY A 303 -50.17 -25.83 -12.94
C GLY A 303 -50.23 -27.10 -12.12
N GLY A 304 -51.43 -27.64 -11.99
CA GLY A 304 -51.66 -28.93 -11.35
C GLY A 304 -52.82 -29.67 -11.99
N SER A 305 -53.04 -30.90 -11.55
CA SER A 305 -54.11 -31.77 -12.00
C SER A 305 -54.92 -32.35 -10.86
N ARG A 306 -56.22 -32.50 -11.12
CA ARG A 306 -57.12 -33.44 -10.45
C ARG A 306 -57.65 -34.42 -11.50
N TYR A 307 -57.87 -35.67 -11.14
CA TYR A 307 -58.19 -36.73 -12.09
C TYR A 307 -59.69 -37.05 -12.15
N PHE A 308 -60.44 -36.75 -11.07
CA PHE A 308 -61.87 -37.07 -10.96
C PHE A 308 -62.75 -35.84 -10.73
N LEU A 309 -63.97 -35.84 -11.28
CA LEU A 309 -64.88 -34.67 -11.27
C LEU A 309 -65.28 -34.24 -9.85
N GLU A 310 -65.46 -35.20 -8.94
CA GLU A 310 -65.83 -34.95 -7.54
C GLU A 310 -64.63 -34.61 -6.64
N GLN A 311 -63.40 -34.79 -7.13
CA GLN A 311 -62.17 -34.47 -6.40
C GLN A 311 -62.03 -32.95 -6.23
N PRO A 312 -61.83 -32.44 -5.00
CA PRO A 312 -61.53 -31.03 -4.78
C PRO A 312 -60.24 -30.59 -5.50
N GLN A 313 -60.11 -29.30 -5.82
CA GLN A 313 -58.88 -28.78 -6.42
C GLN A 313 -57.74 -28.73 -5.39
N SER A 314 -56.53 -29.10 -5.80
CA SER A 314 -55.33 -29.12 -4.94
C SER A 314 -55.47 -30.01 -3.69
N SER A 315 -56.29 -31.07 -3.75
CA SER A 315 -56.46 -32.06 -2.67
C SER A 315 -55.61 -33.32 -2.90
N TYR A 316 -55.69 -34.27 -1.97
CA TYR A 316 -55.09 -35.59 -2.10
C TYR A 316 -55.43 -36.30 -3.42
N GLY A 317 -54.46 -37.07 -3.92
CA GLY A 317 -54.50 -37.75 -5.23
C GLY A 317 -54.40 -36.82 -6.43
N GLY A 318 -54.09 -35.54 -6.22
CA GLY A 318 -53.81 -34.57 -7.28
C GLY A 318 -52.31 -34.47 -7.54
N SER A 319 -51.94 -33.85 -8.66
CA SER A 319 -50.53 -33.58 -9.01
C SER A 319 -50.27 -32.11 -9.30
N ALA A 320 -49.01 -31.71 -9.22
CA ALA A 320 -48.50 -30.42 -9.68
C ALA A 320 -47.44 -30.66 -10.75
N PHE A 321 -47.35 -29.76 -11.74
CA PHE A 321 -46.37 -29.84 -12.79
C PHE A 321 -45.64 -28.51 -13.01
N TYR A 322 -44.36 -28.65 -13.34
CA TYR A 322 -43.38 -27.57 -13.41
C TYR A 322 -42.71 -27.60 -14.77
N GLN A 323 -42.51 -26.41 -15.35
CA GLN A 323 -41.73 -26.25 -16.58
C GLN A 323 -40.25 -26.50 -16.27
N PRO A 324 -39.60 -27.54 -16.83
CA PRO A 324 -38.19 -27.80 -16.59
C PRO A 324 -37.32 -26.69 -17.16
N LEU A 325 -36.45 -26.10 -16.33
CA LEU A 325 -35.58 -24.99 -16.79
C LEU A 325 -34.61 -25.41 -17.89
N TYR A 326 -34.19 -26.68 -17.91
CA TYR A 326 -33.27 -27.19 -18.93
C TYR A 326 -33.86 -27.16 -20.34
N LEU A 327 -35.19 -27.25 -20.51
CA LEU A 327 -35.82 -27.18 -21.83
C LEU A 327 -35.73 -25.76 -22.44
N PHE A 328 -35.61 -24.74 -21.59
CA PHE A 328 -35.69 -23.33 -21.98
C PHE A 328 -34.45 -22.52 -21.57
N TRP A 329 -33.34 -23.20 -21.26
CA TRP A 329 -32.19 -22.57 -20.61
C TRP A 329 -31.56 -21.44 -21.44
N ASP A 330 -31.54 -21.59 -22.76
CA ASP A 330 -30.97 -20.62 -23.69
C ASP A 330 -31.89 -19.41 -23.87
N TRP A 331 -33.22 -19.62 -23.85
CA TRP A 331 -34.20 -18.55 -23.77
C TRP A 331 -34.07 -17.78 -22.44
N ILE A 332 -33.87 -18.47 -21.31
CA ILE A 332 -33.62 -17.86 -20.01
C ILE A 332 -32.34 -17.02 -20.05
N ALA A 333 -31.25 -17.57 -20.60
CA ALA A 333 -29.98 -16.86 -20.72
C ALA A 333 -30.10 -15.59 -21.60
N GLN A 334 -30.80 -15.70 -22.72
CA GLN A 334 -31.10 -14.60 -23.63
C GLN A 334 -31.88 -13.47 -22.95
N ASN A 335 -32.91 -13.81 -22.18
CA ASN A 335 -33.83 -12.84 -21.56
C ASN A 335 -33.41 -12.38 -20.16
N ASN A 336 -32.38 -12.97 -19.57
CA ASN A 336 -31.76 -12.46 -18.35
C ASN A 336 -31.11 -11.08 -18.63
N PRO A 337 -31.58 -9.96 -18.05
CA PRO A 337 -31.00 -8.63 -18.28
C PRO A 337 -29.67 -8.43 -17.53
N TYR A 338 -29.33 -9.29 -16.57
CA TYR A 338 -28.13 -9.19 -15.76
C TYR A 338 -26.94 -9.89 -16.43
N ARG A 339 -25.80 -9.20 -16.49
CA ARG A 339 -24.60 -9.66 -17.19
C ARG A 339 -23.38 -9.54 -16.29
N TYR A 340 -22.71 -10.65 -16.06
CA TYR A 340 -21.40 -10.67 -15.42
C TYR A 340 -20.36 -10.30 -16.47
N ALA A 341 -19.56 -9.28 -16.22
CA ALA A 341 -18.56 -8.77 -17.13
C ALA A 341 -17.18 -8.73 -16.46
N THR A 342 -16.16 -9.06 -17.23
CA THR A 342 -14.77 -8.94 -16.80
C THR A 342 -13.92 -8.28 -17.89
N ALA A 343 -12.82 -7.66 -17.46
CA ALA A 343 -11.84 -7.09 -18.36
C ALA A 343 -10.91 -8.18 -18.89
N LYS A 344 -10.52 -8.07 -20.16
CA LYS A 344 -9.44 -8.86 -20.74
C LYS A 344 -8.11 -8.43 -20.13
N ALA A 345 -7.13 -9.35 -20.12
CA ALA A 345 -5.79 -9.03 -19.67
C ALA A 345 -5.13 -7.97 -20.56
N GLY A 346 -4.36 -7.07 -19.95
CA GLY A 346 -3.71 -5.93 -20.60
C GLY A 346 -4.36 -4.59 -20.25
N ASP A 347 -3.70 -3.51 -20.66
CA ASP A 347 -4.18 -2.15 -20.41
C ASP A 347 -5.26 -1.77 -21.43
N GLY A 348 -6.34 -1.14 -20.97
CA GLY A 348 -7.46 -0.73 -21.79
C GLY A 348 -8.27 0.39 -21.17
N LYS A 349 -9.09 1.05 -21.98
CA LYS A 349 -10.06 2.04 -21.52
C LYS A 349 -11.38 1.36 -21.18
N TRP A 350 -12.09 1.86 -20.19
CA TRP A 350 -13.44 1.39 -19.89
C TRP A 350 -14.36 1.60 -21.10
N SER A 351 -14.22 2.73 -21.81
CA SER A 351 -14.99 3.03 -23.02
C SER A 351 -14.67 2.16 -24.23
N ASP A 352 -13.62 1.32 -24.17
CA ASP A 352 -13.24 0.44 -25.28
C ASP A 352 -14.06 -0.86 -25.23
N ALA A 353 -14.98 -1.02 -26.18
CA ALA A 353 -15.85 -2.18 -26.26
C ALA A 353 -15.09 -3.52 -26.43
N SER A 354 -13.85 -3.47 -26.93
CA SER A 354 -13.01 -4.66 -27.11
C SER A 354 -12.31 -5.12 -25.84
N HIS A 355 -12.27 -4.28 -24.79
CA HIS A 355 -11.64 -4.56 -23.49
C HIS A 355 -12.43 -5.55 -22.64
N TRP A 356 -13.72 -5.74 -22.93
CA TRP A 356 -14.65 -6.48 -22.08
C TRP A 356 -15.03 -7.84 -22.66
N VAL A 357 -15.33 -8.78 -21.76
CA VAL A 357 -15.89 -10.09 -22.07
C VAL A 357 -16.94 -10.48 -21.02
N THR A 358 -18.03 -11.13 -21.42
CA THR A 358 -19.00 -11.67 -20.44
C THR A 358 -18.45 -12.91 -19.76
N ALA A 359 -18.66 -13.00 -18.46
CA ALA A 359 -18.40 -14.19 -17.67
C ALA A 359 -19.68 -15.05 -17.58
N LEU A 360 -19.52 -16.28 -17.12
CA LEU A 360 -20.62 -17.18 -16.80
C LEU A 360 -21.37 -16.66 -15.57
N ASP A 361 -22.71 -16.72 -15.60
CA ASP A 361 -23.55 -16.41 -14.45
C ASP A 361 -23.31 -17.48 -13.36
N PRO A 362 -22.91 -17.11 -12.13
CA PRO A 362 -22.61 -18.05 -11.05
C PRO A 362 -23.83 -18.89 -10.62
N ASN A 363 -25.05 -18.47 -10.97
CA ASN A 363 -26.27 -19.21 -10.66
C ASN A 363 -26.70 -20.19 -11.76
N TYR A 364 -25.96 -20.29 -12.88
CA TYR A 364 -26.23 -21.28 -13.91
C TYR A 364 -25.48 -22.57 -13.61
N MET A 365 -26.21 -23.65 -13.33
CA MET A 365 -25.62 -24.92 -12.94
C MET A 365 -25.97 -26.03 -13.92
N ILE A 366 -25.05 -26.96 -14.10
CA ILE A 366 -25.26 -28.20 -14.86
C ILE A 366 -24.73 -29.38 -14.06
N ILE A 367 -25.20 -30.57 -14.38
CA ILE A 367 -24.62 -31.84 -13.93
C ILE A 367 -23.53 -32.21 -14.94
N ASP A 368 -22.29 -32.33 -14.46
CA ASP A 368 -21.16 -32.73 -15.31
C ASP A 368 -21.19 -34.24 -15.61
N SER A 369 -20.24 -34.71 -16.44
CA SER A 369 -20.15 -36.13 -16.81
C SER A 369 -19.87 -37.08 -15.63
N ASN A 370 -19.50 -36.56 -14.46
CA ASN A 370 -19.26 -37.33 -13.24
C ASN A 370 -20.48 -37.31 -12.29
N GLY A 371 -21.59 -36.68 -12.70
CA GLY A 371 -22.77 -36.51 -11.86
C GLY A 371 -22.66 -35.38 -10.83
N SER A 372 -21.65 -34.51 -10.94
CA SER A 372 -21.41 -33.42 -9.99
C SER A 372 -22.07 -32.12 -10.47
N LEU A 373 -22.67 -31.37 -9.54
CA LEU A 373 -23.21 -30.04 -9.81
C LEU A 373 -22.06 -29.03 -9.99
N VAL A 374 -21.97 -28.41 -11.17
CA VAL A 374 -20.92 -27.43 -11.51
C VAL A 374 -21.52 -26.19 -12.17
N ASN A 375 -20.86 -25.04 -12.02
CA ASN A 375 -21.25 -23.81 -12.71
C ASN A 375 -20.98 -23.97 -14.22
N GLY A 376 -22.02 -23.90 -15.04
CA GLY A 376 -21.92 -24.16 -16.48
C GLY A 376 -23.20 -23.86 -17.24
N VAL A 377 -23.14 -24.01 -18.56
CA VAL A 377 -24.29 -24.06 -19.46
C VAL A 377 -24.19 -25.31 -20.33
N PRO A 378 -25.32 -25.88 -20.79
CA PRO A 378 -25.32 -26.98 -21.76
C PRO A 378 -24.56 -26.64 -23.05
N THR A 379 -24.20 -27.65 -23.85
CA THR A 379 -23.49 -27.48 -25.14
C THR A 379 -24.41 -27.38 -26.35
N THR A 380 -25.70 -27.66 -26.16
CA THR A 380 -26.77 -27.62 -27.16
C THR A 380 -27.88 -26.68 -26.67
N PRO A 381 -28.61 -25.99 -27.58
CA PRO A 381 -29.81 -25.24 -27.21
C PRO A 381 -30.82 -26.12 -26.46
N GLY A 382 -31.70 -25.50 -25.67
CA GLY A 382 -32.81 -26.22 -25.05
C GLY A 382 -33.76 -26.78 -26.12
N ALA A 383 -34.38 -27.93 -25.86
CA ALA A 383 -35.33 -28.52 -26.80
C ALA A 383 -36.62 -27.68 -26.97
N GLY A 384 -36.92 -26.78 -26.03
CA GLY A 384 -38.15 -26.01 -26.04
C GLY A 384 -39.40 -26.87 -25.81
N ALA A 385 -40.58 -26.31 -26.10
CA ALA A 385 -41.85 -27.01 -25.86
C ALA A 385 -42.13 -28.14 -26.87
N PHE A 386 -41.63 -27.98 -28.10
CA PHE A 386 -41.98 -28.81 -29.26
C PHE A 386 -40.79 -29.46 -29.95
N GLY A 387 -39.57 -29.28 -29.43
CA GLY A 387 -38.38 -29.93 -29.97
C GLY A 387 -38.16 -31.33 -29.40
N GLU A 388 -37.26 -32.06 -30.05
CA GLU A 388 -36.82 -33.39 -29.60
C GLU A 388 -35.97 -33.25 -28.33
N ASP A 389 -36.49 -33.74 -27.21
CA ASP A 389 -35.79 -33.79 -25.93
C ASP A 389 -35.04 -35.12 -25.80
N ASP A 390 -33.71 -35.05 -25.68
CA ASP A 390 -32.84 -36.22 -25.52
C ASP A 390 -32.72 -36.69 -24.07
N ALA A 391 -33.35 -35.97 -23.12
CA ALA A 391 -33.41 -36.38 -21.72
C ALA A 391 -34.17 -37.70 -21.57
N GLN A 392 -33.58 -38.62 -20.82
CA GLN A 392 -34.25 -39.87 -20.45
C GLN A 392 -35.39 -39.57 -19.48
N LYS A 393 -36.64 -39.84 -19.90
CA LYS A 393 -37.81 -39.83 -19.02
C LYS A 393 -37.60 -40.78 -17.84
N PHE A 394 -38.21 -40.47 -16.70
CA PHE A 394 -38.19 -41.34 -15.54
C PHE A 394 -39.41 -41.12 -14.66
N GLY A 395 -39.75 -42.11 -13.84
CA GLY A 395 -40.93 -42.11 -12.96
C GLY A 395 -41.86 -43.27 -13.29
N GLN A 396 -42.76 -43.57 -12.36
CA GLN A 396 -43.81 -44.58 -12.52
C GLN A 396 -45.15 -43.93 -12.28
N VAL A 397 -46.01 -43.94 -13.30
CA VAL A 397 -47.41 -43.53 -13.15
C VAL A 397 -48.20 -44.73 -12.66
N CYS A 398 -48.86 -44.63 -11.51
CA CYS A 398 -49.47 -45.75 -10.82
C CYS A 398 -50.97 -45.56 -10.62
N TYR A 399 -51.66 -46.69 -10.41
CA TYR A 399 -53.02 -46.78 -9.92
C TYR A 399 -53.07 -47.85 -8.83
N GLN A 400 -53.04 -47.37 -7.58
CA GLN A 400 -52.98 -48.16 -6.35
C GLN A 400 -54.08 -47.71 -5.38
N PRO A 401 -55.37 -48.00 -5.68
CA PRO A 401 -56.48 -47.58 -4.84
C PRO A 401 -56.42 -48.19 -3.43
N ASN A 402 -56.97 -47.45 -2.48
CA ASN A 402 -56.93 -47.78 -1.04
C ASN A 402 -57.72 -49.03 -0.64
N ASP A 403 -58.54 -49.59 -1.52
CA ASP A 403 -59.23 -50.87 -1.31
C ASP A 403 -58.35 -52.10 -1.65
N GLY A 404 -57.15 -51.85 -2.16
CA GLY A 404 -56.15 -52.87 -2.53
C GLY A 404 -56.60 -53.76 -3.69
N SER A 405 -57.56 -53.31 -4.50
CA SER A 405 -58.08 -54.11 -5.61
C SER A 405 -57.11 -54.24 -6.78
N ASP A 406 -56.26 -53.22 -6.98
CA ASP A 406 -55.40 -53.06 -8.14
C ASP A 406 -54.03 -52.47 -7.70
N ASP A 407 -52.93 -52.99 -8.26
CA ASP A 407 -51.59 -52.43 -8.15
C ASP A 407 -50.97 -52.50 -9.55
N ALA A 408 -51.11 -51.40 -10.29
CA ALA A 408 -50.61 -51.27 -11.64
C ALA A 408 -49.79 -49.99 -11.75
N CYS A 409 -48.58 -50.11 -12.31
CA CYS A 409 -47.69 -48.97 -12.55
C CYS A 409 -47.13 -49.03 -13.97
N TYR A 410 -46.98 -47.88 -14.60
CA TYR A 410 -46.34 -47.73 -15.90
C TYR A 410 -45.06 -46.91 -15.76
N ASP A 411 -43.93 -47.55 -16.05
CA ASP A 411 -42.61 -46.94 -16.00
C ASP A 411 -42.34 -46.19 -17.31
N VAL A 412 -42.31 -44.85 -17.23
CA VAL A 412 -42.19 -43.99 -18.41
C VAL A 412 -40.78 -43.97 -19.00
N GLY A 413 -39.77 -44.36 -18.22
CA GLY A 413 -38.38 -44.41 -18.67
C GLY A 413 -38.05 -45.67 -19.45
N THR A 414 -38.75 -46.77 -19.15
CA THR A 414 -38.54 -48.09 -19.77
C THR A 414 -39.70 -48.56 -20.66
N ASP A 415 -40.79 -47.79 -20.76
CA ASP A 415 -42.07 -48.16 -21.44
C ASP A 415 -42.56 -49.56 -21.00
N THR A 416 -42.57 -49.79 -19.68
CA THR A 416 -42.91 -51.09 -19.10
C THR A 416 -44.13 -50.99 -18.20
N LEU A 417 -45.12 -51.85 -18.42
CA LEU A 417 -46.24 -52.04 -17.51
C LEU A 417 -45.86 -53.04 -16.41
N LEU A 418 -46.05 -52.65 -15.17
CA LEU A 418 -45.83 -53.43 -13.95
C LEU A 418 -47.19 -53.73 -13.31
N ILE A 419 -47.41 -54.99 -12.94
CA ILE A 419 -48.61 -55.43 -12.20
C ILE A 419 -48.14 -56.13 -10.93
N ASN A 420 -48.57 -55.67 -9.75
CA ASN A 420 -48.06 -56.10 -8.44
C ASN A 420 -46.52 -56.04 -8.35
N GLY A 421 -45.92 -54.99 -8.93
CA GLY A 421 -44.47 -54.78 -8.95
C GLY A 421 -43.67 -55.64 -9.96
N GLU A 422 -44.31 -56.49 -10.76
CA GLU A 422 -43.63 -57.36 -11.74
C GLU A 422 -43.93 -56.94 -13.19
N PRO A 423 -42.92 -56.92 -14.10
CA PRO A 423 -43.11 -56.49 -15.48
C PRO A 423 -43.92 -57.49 -16.31
N VAL A 424 -44.84 -56.98 -17.14
CA VAL A 424 -45.68 -57.79 -18.03
C VAL A 424 -45.01 -57.94 -19.41
N GLU A 425 -44.69 -59.18 -19.83
CA GLU A 425 -44.13 -59.43 -21.17
C GLU A 425 -45.18 -59.29 -22.28
N ALA A 426 -44.89 -58.48 -23.30
CA ALA A 426 -45.70 -58.36 -24.50
C ALA A 426 -45.59 -59.64 -25.38
N THR A 427 -46.62 -60.48 -25.39
CA THR A 427 -46.65 -61.70 -26.23
C THR A 427 -47.74 -61.65 -27.32
N ASP A 428 -47.28 -61.62 -28.58
CA ASP A 428 -47.94 -61.87 -29.88
C ASP A 428 -49.38 -61.35 -30.19
N ALA A 429 -49.41 -60.32 -31.05
CA ALA A 429 -50.22 -60.13 -32.29
C ALA A 429 -51.74 -60.44 -32.36
N THR A 430 -52.43 -60.79 -31.27
CA THR A 430 -53.91 -60.89 -31.25
C THR A 430 -54.60 -60.06 -30.16
N THR A 431 -53.84 -59.29 -29.38
CA THR A 431 -54.32 -58.09 -28.69
C THR A 431 -54.03 -56.87 -29.56
N THR A 432 -54.90 -56.64 -30.55
CA THR A 432 -55.01 -55.30 -31.15
C THR A 432 -55.42 -54.36 -30.02
N SER A 433 -54.61 -53.32 -29.74
CA SER A 433 -55.03 -52.18 -28.94
C SER A 433 -55.73 -52.56 -27.62
N GLY A 434 -55.06 -53.32 -26.77
CA GLY A 434 -55.52 -53.45 -25.38
C GLY A 434 -55.26 -52.13 -24.69
N SER A 435 -56.31 -51.31 -24.56
CA SER A 435 -56.39 -50.12 -23.69
C SER A 435 -55.43 -50.27 -22.49
N LYS A 436 -54.32 -49.51 -22.45
CA LYS A 436 -53.56 -49.26 -21.21
C LYS A 436 -54.49 -48.40 -20.36
N THR A 437 -55.51 -48.98 -19.76
CA THR A 437 -56.55 -48.22 -19.07
C THR A 437 -56.98 -49.00 -17.88
N VAL A 438 -56.79 -48.42 -16.70
CA VAL A 438 -57.50 -48.88 -15.52
C VAL A 438 -58.90 -48.26 -15.59
N ALA A 439 -59.93 -49.10 -15.55
CA ALA A 439 -61.30 -48.63 -15.63
C ALA A 439 -61.78 -48.16 -14.24
N ASP A 440 -61.74 -46.86 -13.98
CA ASP A 440 -62.46 -46.25 -12.86
C ASP A 440 -63.90 -45.88 -13.25
N ASN A 441 -64.82 -45.88 -12.27
CA ASN A 441 -66.21 -45.44 -12.48
C ASN A 441 -66.44 -43.98 -12.02
N ASN A 442 -65.37 -43.23 -11.73
CA ASN A 442 -65.42 -41.92 -11.07
C ASN A 442 -65.38 -40.75 -12.07
N GLY A 443 -65.07 -41.03 -13.35
CA GLY A 443 -65.21 -40.10 -14.46
C GLY A 443 -64.03 -39.12 -14.59
N LYS A 444 -63.48 -39.03 -15.80
CA LYS A 444 -62.31 -38.20 -16.16
C LYS A 444 -62.62 -36.70 -16.11
N VAL A 445 -61.69 -35.91 -15.57
CA VAL A 445 -61.68 -34.44 -15.64
C VAL A 445 -60.99 -33.97 -16.93
N GLU A 446 -61.63 -33.05 -17.66
CA GLU A 446 -61.05 -32.37 -18.82
C GLU A 446 -59.87 -31.48 -18.41
N ILE A 447 -58.84 -31.35 -19.27
CA ILE A 447 -57.57 -30.69 -18.92
C ILE A 447 -57.75 -29.23 -18.45
N ALA A 448 -58.75 -28.51 -18.97
CA ALA A 448 -59.08 -27.16 -18.51
C ALA A 448 -59.57 -27.09 -17.04
N GLU A 449 -60.13 -28.18 -16.53
CA GLU A 449 -60.64 -28.32 -15.16
C GLU A 449 -59.63 -29.00 -14.22
N ARG A 450 -58.49 -29.46 -14.76
CA ARG A 450 -57.37 -30.01 -14.00
C ARG A 450 -56.60 -28.93 -13.25
N SER A 451 -56.55 -27.72 -13.81
CA SER A 451 -55.88 -26.56 -13.21
C SER A 451 -56.60 -26.01 -11.97
N PRO A 452 -55.86 -25.43 -11.01
CA PRO A 452 -56.45 -24.62 -9.94
C PRO A 452 -57.05 -23.35 -10.55
N SER A 453 -58.36 -23.34 -10.79
CA SER A 453 -59.02 -22.35 -11.66
C SER A 453 -58.82 -20.90 -11.21
N ASP A 454 -58.38 -20.05 -12.14
CA ASP A 454 -58.64 -18.60 -12.14
C ASP A 454 -59.42 -18.24 -13.41
N GLY A 455 -60.61 -17.67 -13.24
CA GLY A 455 -61.58 -17.52 -14.33
C GLY A 455 -61.26 -16.35 -15.26
N ALA A 456 -60.64 -16.62 -16.41
CA ALA A 456 -60.89 -15.92 -17.69
C ALA A 456 -60.06 -16.52 -18.84
N ALA A 457 -60.67 -17.38 -19.67
CA ALA A 457 -60.18 -17.64 -21.02
C ALA A 457 -61.38 -17.63 -21.98
N SER A 458 -61.46 -16.62 -22.86
CA SER A 458 -62.43 -16.59 -23.96
C SER A 458 -61.75 -17.10 -25.23
N LEU A 459 -62.38 -18.09 -25.86
CA LEU A 459 -61.96 -18.71 -27.12
C LEU A 459 -61.79 -17.68 -28.24
N ALA A 460 -60.61 -17.67 -28.88
CA ALA A 460 -60.40 -17.06 -30.18
C ALA A 460 -59.59 -18.01 -31.10
N ASP A 461 -60.03 -18.07 -32.36
CA ASP A 461 -59.70 -19.06 -33.38
C ASP A 461 -58.25 -19.04 -33.90
N GLU A 462 -57.82 -20.27 -34.23
CA GLU A 462 -56.83 -20.75 -35.22
C GLU A 462 -55.63 -19.87 -35.59
N ALA A 463 -54.43 -20.36 -35.27
CA ALA A 463 -53.21 -20.11 -36.05
C ALA A 463 -52.42 -21.41 -36.26
N ILE A 464 -51.97 -21.59 -37.50
CA ILE A 464 -51.18 -22.73 -38.00
C ILE A 464 -49.73 -22.57 -37.54
N VAL A 465 -49.13 -23.63 -36.99
CA VAL A 465 -47.70 -23.68 -36.62
C VAL A 465 -46.90 -24.46 -37.68
N GLU A 466 -45.87 -23.84 -38.25
CA GLU A 466 -44.82 -24.54 -39.00
C GLU A 466 -43.75 -25.05 -38.05
N ALA A 467 -43.46 -26.35 -38.09
CA ALA A 467 -42.35 -26.96 -37.37
C ALA A 467 -41.00 -26.38 -37.87
N GLN A 468 -40.15 -25.94 -36.95
CA GLN A 468 -38.79 -25.52 -37.28
C GLN A 468 -37.90 -26.74 -37.55
N ALA A 469 -37.08 -26.62 -38.59
CA ALA A 469 -36.34 -27.71 -39.20
C ALA A 469 -35.18 -28.25 -38.36
N GLU A 470 -35.00 -29.57 -38.46
CA GLU A 470 -33.90 -30.37 -37.95
C GLU A 470 -32.51 -29.92 -38.47
N GLY A 471 -31.59 -29.78 -37.53
CA GLY A 471 -30.15 -29.86 -37.73
C GLY A 471 -29.48 -30.00 -36.37
N ASP A 472 -28.44 -30.83 -36.25
CA ASP A 472 -27.65 -31.00 -35.02
C ASP A 472 -27.30 -29.62 -34.42
N ALA A 473 -28.07 -29.19 -33.42
CA ALA A 473 -28.10 -27.81 -33.01
C ALA A 473 -26.91 -27.52 -32.11
N VAL A 474 -25.82 -27.03 -32.72
CA VAL A 474 -24.68 -26.47 -31.99
C VAL A 474 -25.05 -25.06 -31.52
N LEU A 475 -24.62 -24.68 -30.32
CA LEU A 475 -24.85 -23.33 -29.81
C LEU A 475 -24.33 -22.23 -30.75
N PRO A 476 -25.06 -21.11 -30.88
CA PRO A 476 -24.56 -19.95 -31.62
C PRO A 476 -23.34 -19.34 -30.93
N ALA A 477 -22.57 -18.54 -31.68
CA ALA A 477 -21.48 -17.77 -31.09
C ALA A 477 -22.00 -16.84 -29.97
N ALA A 478 -21.21 -16.69 -28.90
CA ALA A 478 -21.62 -15.87 -27.76
C ALA A 478 -21.77 -14.40 -28.14
N THR A 479 -22.92 -13.81 -27.79
CA THR A 479 -23.23 -12.40 -28.00
C THR A 479 -23.90 -11.83 -26.76
N LEU A 480 -23.86 -10.50 -26.59
CA LEU A 480 -24.55 -9.86 -25.47
C LEU A 480 -26.08 -10.09 -25.53
N ALA A 481 -26.61 -10.30 -26.74
CA ALA A 481 -28.04 -10.53 -26.97
C ALA A 481 -28.49 -11.94 -26.54
N ASN A 482 -27.72 -12.99 -26.84
CA ASN A 482 -28.07 -14.36 -26.43
C ASN A 482 -27.65 -14.71 -24.99
N GLY A 483 -26.91 -13.83 -24.31
CA GLY A 483 -26.55 -14.01 -22.90
C GLY A 483 -25.54 -15.12 -22.62
N LEU A 484 -24.97 -15.73 -23.67
CA LEU A 484 -23.96 -16.76 -23.52
C LEU A 484 -22.64 -16.16 -22.97
N PRO A 485 -21.90 -16.93 -22.15
CA PRO A 485 -20.59 -16.50 -21.66
C PRO A 485 -19.57 -16.36 -22.80
N GLY A 486 -18.66 -15.39 -22.70
CA GLY A 486 -17.62 -15.15 -23.70
C GLY A 486 -17.97 -14.12 -24.78
N ALA A 487 -19.12 -13.45 -24.69
CA ALA A 487 -19.48 -12.36 -25.58
C ALA A 487 -18.49 -11.19 -25.45
N THR A 488 -18.22 -10.46 -26.54
CA THR A 488 -17.31 -9.29 -26.57
C THR A 488 -17.94 -8.14 -27.35
N ASN A 489 -17.24 -7.01 -27.51
CA ASN A 489 -17.69 -5.81 -28.22
C ASN A 489 -18.85 -5.08 -27.53
N PHE A 490 -18.72 -4.86 -26.21
CA PHE A 490 -19.65 -4.08 -25.41
C PHE A 490 -18.91 -3.29 -24.33
N VAL A 491 -19.56 -2.26 -23.78
CA VAL A 491 -19.05 -1.47 -22.66
C VAL A 491 -20.01 -1.67 -21.49
N PRO A 492 -19.56 -2.20 -20.32
CA PRO A 492 -20.38 -2.29 -19.12
C PRO A 492 -20.85 -0.91 -18.69
N ASN A 493 -22.14 -0.65 -18.84
CA ASN A 493 -22.85 0.52 -18.33
C ASN A 493 -24.34 0.18 -18.33
N ASN A 494 -25.00 0.33 -17.19
CA ASN A 494 -26.38 -0.06 -17.01
C ASN A 494 -27.29 0.71 -17.99
N ILE A 495 -28.22 -0.03 -18.62
CA ILE A 495 -29.21 0.48 -19.54
C ILE A 495 -30.58 0.11 -18.97
N ALA A 496 -31.37 1.12 -18.58
CA ALA A 496 -32.76 0.89 -18.21
C ALA A 496 -33.58 0.50 -19.45
N PRO A 497 -34.58 -0.39 -19.32
CA PRO A 497 -35.45 -0.76 -20.42
C PRO A 497 -36.33 0.42 -20.87
N VAL A 498 -36.64 0.46 -22.16
CA VAL A 498 -37.63 1.38 -22.75
C VAL A 498 -38.53 0.55 -23.65
N ALA A 499 -39.60 -0.01 -23.06
CA ALA A 499 -40.53 -0.92 -23.75
C ALA A 499 -41.09 -0.32 -25.05
N ALA A 500 -41.47 0.95 -25.04
CA ALA A 500 -42.00 1.66 -26.23
C ALA A 500 -41.00 1.79 -27.40
N GLN A 501 -39.71 1.56 -27.16
CA GLN A 501 -38.64 1.61 -28.16
C GLN A 501 -37.99 0.24 -28.37
N GLY A 502 -38.50 -0.83 -27.75
CA GLY A 502 -37.90 -2.16 -27.78
C GLY A 502 -36.50 -2.23 -27.14
N VAL A 503 -36.14 -1.27 -26.28
CA VAL A 503 -34.87 -1.29 -25.57
C VAL A 503 -35.01 -2.23 -24.38
N VAL A 504 -34.29 -3.36 -24.44
CA VAL A 504 -34.20 -4.33 -23.34
C VAL A 504 -33.19 -3.82 -22.30
N GLY A 505 -33.54 -3.96 -21.03
CA GLY A 505 -32.66 -3.59 -19.92
C GLY A 505 -31.39 -4.42 -19.92
N ARG A 506 -30.26 -3.81 -19.56
CA ARG A 506 -28.98 -4.50 -19.37
C ARG A 506 -28.29 -3.96 -18.14
N TYR A 507 -27.96 -4.82 -17.20
CA TYR A 507 -27.31 -4.46 -15.95
C TYR A 507 -26.06 -5.28 -15.74
N TYR A 508 -25.04 -4.69 -15.14
CA TYR A 508 -23.71 -5.29 -15.10
C TYR A 508 -23.22 -5.52 -13.68
N ASP A 509 -22.73 -6.74 -13.43
CA ASP A 509 -21.79 -7.03 -12.35
C ASP A 509 -20.38 -7.05 -12.96
N VAL A 510 -19.53 -6.10 -12.57
CA VAL A 510 -18.21 -5.96 -13.17
C VAL A 510 -17.14 -6.43 -12.19
N THR A 511 -16.39 -7.45 -12.60
CA THR A 511 -15.24 -7.95 -11.85
C THR A 511 -13.93 -7.76 -12.60
N LEU A 512 -12.99 -7.00 -12.02
CA LEU A 512 -11.62 -6.88 -12.50
C LEU A 512 -10.72 -7.90 -11.77
N SER A 513 -10.42 -9.01 -12.45
CA SER A 513 -9.56 -10.08 -11.93
C SER A 513 -8.31 -10.32 -12.80
N ALA A 514 -8.37 -9.98 -14.09
CA ALA A 514 -7.25 -10.10 -15.01
C ALA A 514 -6.18 -9.01 -14.76
N ALA A 515 -4.91 -9.34 -15.02
CA ALA A 515 -3.83 -8.38 -14.88
C ALA A 515 -3.88 -7.31 -15.98
N GLY A 516 -3.69 -6.04 -15.60
CA GLY A 516 -3.77 -4.90 -16.51
C GLY A 516 -4.47 -3.69 -15.90
N LYS A 517 -4.27 -2.52 -16.49
CA LYS A 517 -4.90 -1.27 -16.10
C LYS A 517 -6.15 -0.98 -16.91
N THR A 518 -7.30 -0.95 -16.26
CA THR A 518 -8.55 -0.42 -16.81
C THR A 518 -8.66 1.07 -16.46
N THR A 519 -8.59 1.94 -17.47
CA THR A 519 -8.72 3.40 -17.30
C THR A 519 -10.18 3.80 -17.48
N LEU A 520 -10.84 4.26 -16.42
CA LEU A 520 -12.21 4.77 -16.49
C LEU A 520 -12.21 6.23 -16.93
N ASP A 521 -12.64 6.44 -18.17
CA ASP A 521 -12.64 7.73 -18.88
C ASP A 521 -14.04 8.23 -19.25
N ILE A 522 -15.09 7.62 -18.68
CA ILE A 522 -16.50 7.97 -18.86
C ILE A 522 -17.24 7.89 -17.51
N ASP A 523 -18.49 8.35 -17.49
CA ASP A 523 -19.43 8.07 -16.41
C ASP A 523 -20.05 6.68 -16.63
N ALA A 524 -19.77 5.74 -15.73
CA ALA A 524 -20.26 4.37 -15.78
C ALA A 524 -21.12 4.07 -14.55
N THR A 525 -22.33 3.56 -14.77
CA THR A 525 -23.17 2.98 -13.72
C THR A 525 -23.21 1.48 -13.88
N VAL A 526 -22.96 0.73 -12.82
CA VAL A 526 -23.05 -0.73 -12.77
C VAL A 526 -23.84 -1.13 -11.53
N ASP A 527 -24.36 -2.35 -11.48
CA ASP A 527 -25.06 -2.80 -10.28
C ASP A 527 -24.07 -3.14 -9.18
N ARG A 528 -22.98 -3.85 -9.50
CA ARG A 528 -21.92 -4.17 -8.55
C ARG A 528 -20.55 -4.05 -9.21
N PHE A 529 -19.58 -3.59 -8.44
CA PHE A 529 -18.18 -3.56 -8.85
C PHE A 529 -17.29 -4.31 -7.88
N THR A 530 -16.46 -5.21 -8.42
CA THR A 530 -15.46 -5.97 -7.69
C THR A 530 -14.10 -5.84 -8.37
N ILE A 531 -13.04 -5.66 -7.58
CA ILE A 531 -11.65 -5.82 -8.03
C ILE A 531 -10.96 -6.83 -7.12
N SER A 532 -10.44 -7.90 -7.71
CA SER A 532 -9.90 -9.06 -6.99
C SER A 532 -8.56 -9.55 -7.52
N GLY A 533 -8.11 -9.05 -8.68
CA GLY A 533 -6.82 -9.42 -9.27
C GLY A 533 -5.67 -8.62 -8.65
N THR A 534 -4.64 -9.28 -8.11
CA THR A 534 -3.47 -8.59 -7.55
C THR A 534 -2.70 -7.76 -8.58
N GLY A 535 -2.72 -8.16 -9.85
CA GLY A 535 -2.15 -7.42 -10.97
C GLY A 535 -3.14 -6.52 -11.71
N SER A 536 -4.37 -6.38 -11.21
CA SER A 536 -5.41 -5.54 -11.82
C SER A 536 -5.35 -4.12 -11.26
N THR A 537 -5.67 -3.14 -12.10
CA THR A 537 -5.77 -1.73 -11.69
C THR A 537 -7.01 -1.09 -12.29
N LEU A 538 -7.81 -0.41 -11.47
CA LEU A 538 -8.79 0.56 -11.93
C LEU A 538 -8.20 1.97 -11.75
N ASP A 539 -8.14 2.75 -12.82
CA ASP A 539 -7.73 4.16 -12.77
C ASP A 539 -8.89 5.06 -13.17
N VAL A 540 -9.57 5.61 -12.17
CA VAL A 540 -10.68 6.55 -12.34
C VAL A 540 -10.09 7.94 -12.56
N THR A 541 -10.03 8.34 -13.82
CA THR A 541 -9.48 9.64 -14.20
C THR A 541 -10.34 10.78 -13.68
N SER A 542 -9.82 12.01 -13.68
CA SER A 542 -10.61 13.20 -13.29
C SER A 542 -11.83 13.48 -14.17
N ALA A 543 -11.94 12.82 -15.32
CA ALA A 543 -13.09 12.91 -16.23
C ALA A 543 -14.04 11.71 -16.13
N GLY A 544 -13.66 10.66 -15.40
CA GLY A 544 -14.47 9.45 -15.23
C GLY A 544 -15.14 9.40 -13.87
N SER A 545 -16.28 8.72 -13.80
CA SER A 545 -16.96 8.39 -12.56
C SER A 545 -17.53 6.98 -12.58
N LEU A 546 -17.44 6.27 -11.45
CA LEU A 546 -18.05 4.95 -11.28
C LEU A 546 -19.16 5.05 -10.25
N THR A 547 -20.38 4.68 -10.63
CA THR A 547 -21.49 4.45 -9.69
C THR A 547 -21.77 2.94 -9.62
N SER A 548 -21.60 2.34 -8.46
CA SER A 548 -22.06 0.97 -8.17
C SER A 548 -23.36 1.08 -7.38
N LEU A 549 -24.46 0.50 -7.87
CA LEU A 549 -25.77 0.60 -7.20
C LEU A 549 -25.93 -0.32 -5.97
N MET A 550 -24.99 -1.25 -5.81
CA MET A 550 -24.76 -2.08 -4.62
C MET A 550 -23.31 -1.84 -4.13
N ASP A 551 -22.81 -2.70 -3.25
CA ASP A 551 -21.47 -2.58 -2.66
C ASP A 551 -20.32 -2.58 -3.67
N ILE A 552 -19.19 -2.01 -3.23
CA ILE A 552 -17.90 -2.10 -3.93
C ILE A 552 -16.98 -3.03 -3.15
N ASN A 553 -16.52 -4.09 -3.81
CA ASN A 553 -15.60 -5.07 -3.24
C ASN A 553 -14.18 -4.89 -3.81
N HIS A 554 -13.32 -4.19 -3.08
CA HIS A 554 -11.89 -4.07 -3.37
C HIS A 554 -11.12 -5.13 -2.56
N LEU A 555 -11.06 -6.33 -3.13
CA LEU A 555 -10.47 -7.50 -2.48
C LEU A 555 -8.94 -7.54 -2.61
N ALA A 556 -8.43 -7.10 -3.76
CA ALA A 556 -7.01 -6.93 -4.06
C ALA A 556 -6.81 -5.95 -5.24
N GLY A 557 -5.55 -5.69 -5.60
CA GLY A 557 -5.22 -4.85 -6.75
C GLY A 557 -5.00 -3.37 -6.38
N VAL A 558 -5.18 -2.49 -7.35
CA VAL A 558 -5.01 -1.05 -7.18
C VAL A 558 -6.24 -0.31 -7.71
N VAL A 559 -6.78 0.62 -6.94
CA VAL A 559 -7.79 1.57 -7.39
C VAL A 559 -7.25 2.98 -7.18
N ASN A 560 -6.99 3.70 -8.28
CA ASN A 560 -6.67 5.13 -8.24
C ASN A 560 -7.94 5.93 -8.53
N VAL A 561 -8.27 6.90 -7.67
CA VAL A 561 -9.45 7.75 -7.81
C VAL A 561 -9.03 9.20 -7.89
N ASP A 562 -8.97 9.73 -9.12
CA ASP A 562 -8.83 11.17 -9.38
C ASP A 562 -10.17 11.83 -9.74
N GLY A 563 -11.16 11.05 -10.18
CA GLY A 563 -12.55 11.45 -10.41
C GLY A 563 -13.46 11.16 -9.22
N ALA A 564 -14.54 10.43 -9.45
CA ALA A 564 -15.50 10.05 -8.41
C ALA A 564 -15.83 8.55 -8.44
N VAL A 565 -15.98 7.95 -7.26
CA VAL A 565 -16.54 6.61 -7.08
C VAL A 565 -17.68 6.72 -6.08
N GLU A 566 -18.83 6.14 -6.40
CA GLU A 566 -20.05 6.24 -5.60
C GLU A 566 -20.71 4.86 -5.43
N THR A 567 -21.20 4.60 -4.22
CA THR A 567 -22.06 3.46 -3.92
C THR A 567 -23.00 3.80 -2.75
N PRO A 568 -24.29 3.38 -2.80
CA PRO A 568 -25.17 3.47 -1.65
C PRO A 568 -24.89 2.37 -0.60
N GLY A 569 -24.12 1.33 -0.97
CA GLY A 569 -23.64 0.29 -0.08
C GLY A 569 -22.23 0.57 0.45
N ASP A 570 -21.61 -0.44 1.02
CA ASP A 570 -20.27 -0.30 1.59
C ASP A 570 -19.19 -0.33 0.51
N TYR A 571 -18.17 0.52 0.64
CA TYR A 571 -16.89 0.30 -0.04
C TYR A 571 -16.00 -0.50 0.91
N LEU A 572 -15.81 -1.79 0.60
CA LEU A 572 -14.88 -2.65 1.31
C LEU A 572 -13.51 -2.67 0.61
N LEU A 573 -12.47 -2.19 1.29
CA LEU A 573 -11.07 -2.43 0.96
C LEU A 573 -10.52 -3.53 1.86
N LEU A 574 -10.53 -4.78 1.38
CA LEU A 574 -9.95 -5.90 2.11
C LEU A 574 -8.42 -5.84 2.06
N SER A 575 -7.84 -5.70 0.87
CA SER A 575 -6.39 -5.58 0.64
C SER A 575 -6.10 -4.84 -0.67
N GLY A 576 -4.85 -4.45 -0.91
CA GLY A 576 -4.46 -3.68 -2.11
C GLY A 576 -4.19 -2.21 -1.79
N LEU A 577 -4.20 -1.37 -2.83
CA LEU A 577 -3.91 0.06 -2.75
C LEU A 577 -5.10 0.88 -3.25
N LEU A 578 -5.59 1.79 -2.42
CA LEU A 578 -6.51 2.86 -2.80
C LEU A 578 -5.76 4.19 -2.79
N SER A 579 -5.72 4.87 -3.93
CA SER A 579 -4.99 6.13 -4.08
C SER A 579 -5.79 7.20 -4.83
N GLY A 580 -5.15 8.35 -5.05
CA GLY A 580 -5.69 9.43 -5.89
C GLY A 580 -6.17 10.62 -5.08
N LYS A 581 -6.71 11.64 -5.78
CA LYS A 581 -7.13 12.92 -5.19
C LYS A 581 -8.61 13.26 -5.40
N GLY A 582 -9.40 12.25 -5.72
CA GLY A 582 -10.82 12.33 -6.04
C GLY A 582 -11.72 12.15 -4.82
N THR A 583 -12.95 11.73 -5.08
CA THR A 583 -14.00 11.56 -4.05
C THR A 583 -14.56 10.14 -4.07
N LEU A 584 -14.68 9.55 -2.89
CA LEU A 584 -15.45 8.33 -2.63
C LEU A 584 -16.74 8.75 -1.92
N ARG A 585 -17.89 8.38 -2.45
CA ARG A 585 -19.22 8.61 -1.86
C ARG A 585 -19.80 7.27 -1.44
N THR A 586 -19.86 7.00 -0.15
CA THR A 586 -20.34 5.72 0.40
C THR A 586 -20.69 5.91 1.87
N PRO A 587 -21.77 5.30 2.41
CA PRO A 587 -22.05 5.39 3.84
C PRO A 587 -20.87 4.94 4.71
N TYR A 588 -20.20 3.86 4.31
CA TYR A 588 -19.02 3.34 4.98
C TYR A 588 -17.93 2.94 3.99
N PHE A 589 -16.79 3.62 4.09
CA PHE A 589 -15.52 3.14 3.55
C PHE A 589 -14.80 2.32 4.61
N THR A 590 -14.73 1.01 4.43
CA THR A 590 -14.13 0.06 5.38
C THR A 590 -12.82 -0.48 4.85
N ASN A 591 -11.69 -0.09 5.46
CA ASN A 591 -10.36 -0.61 5.15
C ASN A 591 -9.92 -1.64 6.21
N ILE A 592 -9.80 -2.90 5.78
CA ILE A 592 -9.37 -4.01 6.63
C ILE A 592 -7.84 -4.14 6.63
N MET A 593 -7.22 -4.46 5.49
CA MET A 593 -5.76 -4.68 5.39
C MET A 593 -5.11 -3.94 4.22
N GLY A 594 -5.83 -3.04 3.57
CA GLY A 594 -5.34 -2.26 2.45
C GLY A 594 -4.54 -1.03 2.86
N VAL A 595 -3.86 -0.46 1.86
CA VAL A 595 -3.16 0.82 1.96
C VAL A 595 -4.03 1.91 1.35
N VAL A 596 -4.27 3.00 2.09
CA VAL A 596 -4.83 4.24 1.55
C VAL A 596 -3.70 5.24 1.39
N ALA A 597 -3.51 5.78 0.19
CA ALA A 597 -2.48 6.77 -0.12
C ALA A 597 -3.11 7.95 -0.88
N PRO A 598 -3.63 8.96 -0.19
CA PRO A 598 -4.13 10.17 -0.84
C PRO A 598 -3.06 10.74 -1.77
N GLY A 599 -3.43 11.23 -2.96
CA GLY A 599 -2.47 11.70 -3.97
C GLY A 599 -1.65 10.61 -4.68
N GLY A 600 -1.45 9.45 -4.07
CA GLY A 600 -0.57 8.38 -4.53
C GLY A 600 0.85 8.50 -3.96
N ILE A 601 1.56 7.37 -3.87
CA ILE A 601 2.87 7.30 -3.20
C ILE A 601 3.92 8.18 -3.91
N GLY A 602 4.52 9.09 -3.14
CA GLY A 602 5.55 10.03 -3.57
C GLY A 602 5.00 11.37 -4.07
N THR A 603 3.68 11.58 -4.02
CA THR A 603 2.97 12.78 -4.48
C THR A 603 1.98 13.24 -3.43
N ILE A 604 1.68 14.55 -3.41
CA ILE A 604 0.74 15.11 -2.42
C ILE A 604 -0.65 15.28 -3.04
N GLY A 605 -1.69 14.79 -2.37
CA GLY A 605 -3.08 14.96 -2.76
C GLY A 605 -4.08 14.84 -1.61
N THR A 606 -5.34 15.10 -1.93
CA THR A 606 -6.45 14.98 -0.98
C THR A 606 -7.45 13.96 -1.51
N LEU A 607 -7.60 12.84 -0.81
CA LEU A 607 -8.64 11.86 -1.09
C LEU A 607 -9.82 12.18 -0.17
N THR A 608 -10.98 12.43 -0.76
CA THR A 608 -12.19 12.74 0.00
C THR A 608 -13.05 11.50 0.17
N VAL A 609 -13.51 11.21 1.38
CA VAL A 609 -14.55 10.24 1.69
C VAL A 609 -15.76 11.02 2.18
N GLU A 610 -16.83 11.02 1.40
CA GLU A 610 -18.14 11.53 1.81
C GLU A 610 -18.93 10.37 2.41
N GLY A 611 -18.95 10.31 3.74
CA GLY A 611 -19.40 9.19 4.56
C GLY A 611 -18.40 8.84 5.67
N ASN A 612 -18.58 7.70 6.35
CA ASN A 612 -17.68 7.27 7.41
C ASN A 612 -16.45 6.55 6.85
N ALA A 613 -15.29 6.72 7.49
CA ALA A 613 -14.07 6.00 7.16
C ALA A 613 -13.63 5.12 8.34
N ILE A 614 -13.59 3.81 8.13
CA ILE A 614 -13.20 2.81 9.13
C ILE A 614 -11.84 2.23 8.76
N LEU A 615 -10.80 2.61 9.48
CA LEU A 615 -9.42 2.15 9.29
C LEU A 615 -9.04 1.15 10.39
N SER A 616 -9.27 -0.14 10.15
CA SER A 616 -9.06 -1.19 11.15
C SER A 616 -7.59 -1.40 11.52
N SER A 617 -7.28 -2.18 12.56
CA SER A 617 -5.91 -2.49 12.99
C SER A 617 -5.01 -3.14 11.92
N GLY A 618 -5.60 -3.79 10.91
CA GLY A 618 -4.85 -4.34 9.78
C GLY A 618 -4.45 -3.30 8.72
N SER A 619 -5.09 -2.12 8.74
CA SER A 619 -5.01 -1.13 7.67
C SER A 619 -3.76 -0.24 7.76
N THR A 620 -3.40 0.38 6.65
CA THR A 620 -2.33 1.39 6.59
C THR A 620 -2.79 2.65 5.87
N LEU A 621 -2.57 3.81 6.48
CA LEU A 621 -2.63 5.12 5.83
C LEU A 621 -1.20 5.57 5.49
N HIS A 622 -0.88 5.68 4.20
CA HIS A 622 0.39 6.24 3.73
C HIS A 622 0.20 7.74 3.48
N VAL A 623 1.06 8.56 4.08
CA VAL A 623 1.00 10.02 4.02
C VAL A 623 2.35 10.56 3.55
N ASP A 624 2.38 11.18 2.39
CA ASP A 624 3.54 11.89 1.90
C ASP A 624 3.60 13.33 2.42
N LEU A 625 4.76 13.69 2.96
CA LEU A 625 5.04 14.98 3.54
C LEU A 625 5.89 15.81 2.58
N GLY A 626 5.44 17.03 2.30
CA GLY A 626 6.11 18.01 1.44
C GLY A 626 6.81 19.10 2.21
N SER A 627 7.34 20.10 1.49
CA SER A 627 7.98 21.28 2.09
C SER A 627 6.99 22.18 2.85
N SER A 628 5.73 22.19 2.44
CA SER A 628 4.69 23.08 3.00
C SER A 628 3.28 22.47 3.07
N GLY A 629 3.09 21.25 2.57
CA GLY A 629 1.82 20.52 2.61
C GLY A 629 2.05 19.03 2.81
N SER A 630 0.99 18.27 3.04
CA SER A 630 1.00 16.82 3.12
C SER A 630 -0.20 16.26 2.38
N ASP A 631 -0.22 14.95 2.20
CA ASP A 631 -1.46 14.23 1.94
C ASP A 631 -2.52 14.53 2.99
N LEU A 632 -3.77 14.44 2.54
CA LEU A 632 -4.96 14.59 3.39
C LEU A 632 -6.00 13.52 3.03
N LEU A 633 -6.38 12.71 4.01
CA LEU A 633 -7.63 11.96 3.98
C LEU A 633 -8.73 12.85 4.58
N ALA A 634 -9.64 13.33 3.73
CA ALA A 634 -10.71 14.23 4.12
C ALA A 634 -12.03 13.47 4.24
N VAL A 635 -12.48 13.21 5.46
CA VAL A 635 -13.75 12.56 5.77
C VAL A 635 -14.82 13.63 6.02
N LYS A 636 -15.93 13.55 5.29
CA LYS A 636 -17.00 14.56 5.28
C LYS A 636 -18.34 13.94 5.58
N ALA A 637 -19.21 14.70 6.24
CA ALA A 637 -20.58 14.31 6.48
C ALA A 637 -21.39 14.34 5.18
N THR A 638 -22.44 13.54 5.13
CA THR A 638 -23.53 13.63 4.15
C THR A 638 -24.83 13.94 4.89
N ASP A 639 -25.96 14.02 4.18
CA ASP A 639 -27.26 14.30 4.82
C ASP A 639 -27.67 13.21 5.84
N ASP A 640 -27.22 11.97 5.64
CA ASP A 640 -27.61 10.79 6.43
C ASP A 640 -26.47 10.18 7.25
N VAL A 641 -25.23 10.64 7.07
CA VAL A 641 -24.02 10.06 7.68
C VAL A 641 -23.13 11.14 8.28
N GLU A 642 -22.70 10.95 9.53
CA GLU A 642 -21.98 11.97 10.31
C GLU A 642 -20.58 12.31 9.79
N GLY A 643 -19.93 11.41 9.03
CA GLY A 643 -18.58 11.64 8.52
C GLY A 643 -17.49 11.42 9.57
N VAL A 644 -17.58 10.33 10.33
CA VAL A 644 -16.64 9.91 11.37
C VAL A 644 -15.43 9.18 10.76
N ALA A 645 -14.24 9.42 11.30
CA ALA A 645 -13.05 8.63 11.01
C ALA A 645 -12.67 7.76 12.23
N ALA A 646 -12.94 6.47 12.15
CA ALA A 646 -12.51 5.49 13.16
C ALA A 646 -11.14 4.93 12.78
N VAL A 647 -10.14 5.12 13.64
CA VAL A 647 -8.73 4.76 13.36
C VAL A 647 -8.15 3.82 14.42
N ASP A 648 -7.64 2.68 13.98
CA ASP A 648 -6.97 1.66 14.81
C ASP A 648 -5.71 1.08 14.10
N GLY A 649 -5.52 1.41 12.82
CA GLY A 649 -4.44 0.91 11.98
C GLY A 649 -3.10 1.66 12.10
N LYS A 650 -2.25 1.46 11.10
CA LYS A 650 -0.94 2.11 11.00
C LYS A 650 -1.02 3.38 10.16
N VAL A 651 -0.20 4.35 10.50
CA VAL A 651 0.13 5.47 9.60
C VAL A 651 1.62 5.45 9.30
N VAL A 652 1.97 5.63 8.03
CA VAL A 652 3.36 5.66 7.54
C VAL A 652 3.61 7.00 6.87
N PHE A 653 4.73 7.64 7.20
CA PHE A 653 5.10 8.94 6.66
C PHE A 653 6.23 8.82 5.64
N GLY A 654 5.94 9.18 4.39
CA GLY A 654 6.90 9.33 3.31
C GLY A 654 7.31 10.79 3.10
N ALA A 655 8.34 11.01 2.28
CA ALA A 655 8.65 12.34 1.75
C ALA A 655 8.17 12.40 0.30
N ALA A 656 7.38 13.43 -0.03
CA ALA A 656 7.00 13.69 -1.41
C ALA A 656 8.25 13.91 -2.27
N THR A 657 8.16 13.60 -3.57
CA THR A 657 9.32 13.67 -4.47
C THR A 657 9.99 15.05 -4.43
N GLY A 658 11.28 15.07 -4.06
CA GLY A 658 12.08 16.30 -3.93
C GLY A 658 11.90 17.06 -2.62
N ALA A 659 11.05 16.61 -1.69
CA ALA A 659 10.89 17.21 -0.38
C ALA A 659 12.04 16.84 0.57
N LYS A 660 12.49 17.81 1.37
CA LYS A 660 13.44 17.60 2.47
C LYS A 660 12.74 17.93 3.78
N LEU A 661 12.36 16.89 4.52
CA LEU A 661 11.65 17.03 5.79
C LEU A 661 12.55 17.70 6.84
N ARG A 662 11.94 18.54 7.66
CA ARG A 662 12.63 19.37 8.66
C ARG A 662 12.02 19.13 10.04
N TYR A 663 12.87 19.16 11.06
CA TYR A 663 12.42 19.24 12.45
C TYR A 663 11.50 20.45 12.66
N GLY A 664 10.42 20.25 13.40
CA GLY A 664 9.43 21.28 13.73
C GLY A 664 8.33 21.47 12.68
N SER A 665 8.42 20.82 11.51
CA SER A 665 7.33 20.85 10.53
C SER A 665 6.08 20.17 11.08
N ARG A 666 4.91 20.77 10.85
CA ARG A 666 3.60 20.26 11.28
C ARG A 666 2.64 20.18 10.11
N TYR A 667 1.90 19.08 10.03
CA TYR A 667 0.95 18.80 8.96
C TYR A 667 -0.33 18.19 9.53
N THR A 668 -1.47 18.50 8.92
CA THR A 668 -2.74 17.78 9.18
C THR A 668 -2.98 16.83 8.03
N PHE A 669 -3.07 15.54 8.32
CA PHE A 669 -3.17 14.50 7.30
C PHE A 669 -4.50 13.74 7.33
N LEU A 670 -5.32 13.97 8.36
CA LEU A 670 -6.68 13.45 8.45
C LEU A 670 -7.59 14.54 9.00
N THR A 671 -8.74 14.74 8.37
CA THR A 671 -9.85 15.55 8.89
C THR A 671 -11.14 14.74 8.84
N ALA A 672 -12.01 14.90 9.84
CA ALA A 672 -13.32 14.24 9.91
C ALA A 672 -14.36 15.18 10.49
N GLU A 673 -15.42 15.48 9.74
CA GLU A 673 -16.48 16.41 10.17
C GLU A 673 -17.28 15.89 11.36
N GLY A 674 -17.56 14.58 11.39
CA GLY A 674 -18.22 13.88 12.51
C GLY A 674 -17.31 13.56 13.69
N GLY A 675 -16.00 13.75 13.53
CA GLY A 675 -14.99 13.53 14.56
C GLY A 675 -14.06 12.34 14.29
N VAL A 676 -12.99 12.24 15.09
CA VAL A 676 -12.00 11.15 15.03
C VAL A 676 -12.16 10.26 16.25
N GLU A 677 -12.33 8.95 16.03
CA GLU A 677 -12.42 7.93 17.07
C GLU A 677 -11.20 7.00 17.02
N GLY A 678 -10.67 6.61 18.18
CA GLY A 678 -9.48 5.77 18.27
C GLY A 678 -8.16 6.51 18.02
N THR A 679 -7.08 5.75 17.85
CA THR A 679 -5.73 6.26 17.58
C THR A 679 -4.96 5.30 16.71
N PHE A 680 -4.18 5.81 15.74
CA PHE A 680 -3.20 5.01 15.01
C PHE A 680 -2.12 4.44 15.93
N ASP A 681 -1.53 3.32 15.50
CA ASP A 681 -0.27 2.80 16.02
C ASP A 681 0.83 3.88 16.06
N THR A 682 1.79 3.71 16.97
CA THR A 682 2.97 4.59 17.00
C THR A 682 3.73 4.48 15.67
N PRO A 683 3.86 5.57 14.89
CA PRO A 683 4.45 5.46 13.57
C PRO A 683 5.96 5.19 13.65
N THR A 684 6.49 4.57 12.60
CA THR A 684 7.94 4.35 12.47
C THR A 684 8.69 5.67 12.27
N ASN A 685 9.95 5.71 12.68
CA ASN A 685 10.78 6.90 12.46
C ASN A 685 11.04 7.13 10.96
N ILE A 686 11.02 8.39 10.55
CA ILE A 686 11.31 8.82 9.17
C ILE A 686 12.79 8.59 8.83
N SER A 687 13.68 8.77 9.80
CA SER A 687 15.11 8.53 9.68
C SER A 687 15.71 8.08 11.02
N ALA A 688 17.04 8.01 11.12
CA ALA A 688 17.71 7.77 12.40
C ALA A 688 17.47 8.89 13.44
N ILE A 689 17.09 10.10 12.99
CA ILE A 689 16.88 11.27 13.84
C ILE A 689 15.43 11.74 13.80
N LEU A 690 14.83 11.89 12.62
CA LEU A 690 13.47 12.43 12.51
C LEU A 690 12.43 11.36 12.88
N LYS A 691 11.55 11.71 13.81
CA LYS A 691 10.46 10.87 14.28
C LYS A 691 9.13 11.62 14.17
N PRO A 692 8.06 10.98 13.71
CA PRO A 692 6.73 11.58 13.68
C PRO A 692 6.09 11.53 15.07
N VAL A 693 5.45 12.62 15.49
CA VAL A 693 4.67 12.70 16.73
C VAL A 693 3.25 13.10 16.38
N LEU A 694 2.29 12.22 16.65
CA LEU A 694 0.89 12.44 16.34
C LEU A 694 0.20 13.33 17.39
N THR A 695 -0.73 14.16 16.95
CA THR A 695 -1.60 14.96 17.81
C THR A 695 -3.04 14.82 17.33
N TYR A 696 -3.93 14.46 18.24
CA TYR A 696 -5.35 14.26 17.96
C TYR A 696 -6.14 15.48 18.44
N GLY A 697 -6.88 16.11 17.52
CA GLY A 697 -7.96 17.04 17.84
C GLY A 697 -9.32 16.35 17.68
N ALA A 698 -10.41 17.05 18.00
CA ALA A 698 -11.76 16.50 17.87
C ALA A 698 -12.08 16.04 16.44
N ASN A 699 -11.63 16.80 15.43
CA ASN A 699 -12.02 16.63 14.03
C ASN A 699 -10.80 16.46 13.11
N SER A 700 -9.61 16.20 13.66
CA SER A 700 -8.38 16.13 12.85
C SER A 700 -7.25 15.39 13.54
N VAL A 701 -6.39 14.76 12.74
CA VAL A 701 -5.10 14.22 13.19
C VAL A 701 -3.96 14.97 12.49
N SER A 702 -3.01 15.44 13.28
CA SER A 702 -1.80 16.11 12.80
C SER A 702 -0.54 15.31 13.16
N VAL A 703 0.51 15.48 12.37
CA VAL A 703 1.86 15.01 12.68
C VAL A 703 2.79 16.21 12.86
N THR A 704 3.62 16.17 13.90
CA THR A 704 4.79 17.04 14.05
C THR A 704 6.05 16.21 13.84
N VAL A 705 6.95 16.68 12.99
CA VAL A 705 8.26 16.06 12.77
C VAL A 705 9.18 16.48 13.91
N ASP A 706 9.38 15.60 14.88
CA ASP A 706 10.30 15.79 16.01
C ASP A 706 11.67 15.15 15.70
N ALA A 707 12.67 15.42 16.53
CA ALA A 707 14.02 14.90 16.38
C ALA A 707 14.46 14.12 17.62
N GLY A 708 15.06 12.95 17.40
CA GLY A 708 15.87 12.24 18.38
C GLY A 708 17.24 12.92 18.58
N THR A 709 18.04 12.33 19.47
CA THR A 709 19.38 12.83 19.80
C THR A 709 20.45 12.16 18.94
N TYR A 710 21.42 12.92 18.47
CA TYR A 710 22.63 12.38 17.84
C TYR A 710 23.42 11.49 18.80
N ALA A 711 23.42 11.79 20.10
CA ALA A 711 24.08 10.97 21.11
C ALA A 711 23.61 9.50 21.12
N GLY A 712 22.35 9.24 20.74
CA GLY A 712 21.77 7.90 20.68
C GLY A 712 22.18 7.09 19.45
N VAL A 713 22.78 7.71 18.42
CA VAL A 713 23.11 7.06 17.14
C VAL A 713 24.60 7.09 16.80
N VAL A 714 25.43 7.71 17.64
CA VAL A 714 26.89 7.73 17.45
C VAL A 714 27.60 6.58 18.16
N ASN A 715 28.83 6.29 17.75
CA ASN A 715 29.69 5.36 18.48
C ASN A 715 30.23 6.05 19.76
N GLY A 716 29.78 5.59 20.92
CA GLY A 716 30.20 6.10 22.23
C GLY A 716 31.72 5.99 22.50
N GLY A 717 32.44 5.14 21.77
CA GLY A 717 33.91 5.04 21.84
C GLY A 717 34.66 6.08 21.00
N SER A 718 34.01 6.81 20.08
CA SER A 718 34.64 7.89 19.31
C SER A 718 34.47 9.23 20.01
N GLN A 719 35.59 9.81 20.46
CA GLN A 719 35.60 11.14 21.08
C GLN A 719 35.13 12.23 20.11
N VAL A 720 35.45 12.10 18.81
CA VAL A 720 35.02 13.05 17.78
C VAL A 720 33.51 13.02 17.64
N GLN A 721 32.93 11.83 17.46
CA GLN A 721 31.50 11.69 17.24
C GLN A 721 30.69 12.09 18.47
N THR A 722 31.10 11.68 19.67
CA THR A 722 30.41 12.08 20.92
C THR A 722 30.48 13.58 21.17
N SER A 723 31.59 14.23 20.80
CA SER A 723 31.72 15.68 20.89
C SER A 723 30.77 16.40 19.94
N PHE A 724 30.75 16.02 18.66
CA PHE A 724 29.82 16.62 17.70
C PHE A 724 28.36 16.29 18.01
N ALA A 725 28.05 15.08 18.46
CA ALA A 725 26.70 14.72 18.90
C ALA A 725 26.24 15.63 20.03
N ARG A 726 27.07 15.87 21.06
CA ARG A 726 26.77 16.83 22.12
C ARG A 726 26.55 18.24 21.55
N LEU A 727 27.41 18.69 20.64
CA LEU A 727 27.28 20.03 20.04
C LEU A 727 25.97 20.16 19.24
N LEU A 728 25.58 19.15 18.48
CA LEU A 728 24.31 19.13 17.74
C LEU A 728 23.13 19.08 18.71
N ASP A 729 23.13 18.16 19.67
CA ASP A 729 22.00 18.00 20.59
C ASP A 729 21.76 19.26 21.44
N GLN A 730 22.83 19.89 21.98
CA GLN A 730 22.69 21.09 22.81
C GLN A 730 22.29 22.34 22.00
N ASN A 731 22.65 22.41 20.72
CA ASN A 731 22.35 23.55 19.86
C ASN A 731 21.05 23.38 19.06
N ARG A 732 20.28 22.32 19.28
CA ARG A 732 19.02 22.06 18.54
C ARG A 732 18.01 23.21 18.68
N ALA A 733 17.95 23.85 19.85
CA ALA A 733 17.08 25.01 20.09
C ALA A 733 17.43 26.23 19.19
N LEU A 734 18.64 26.26 18.64
CA LEU A 734 19.11 27.26 17.67
C LEU A 734 19.06 26.71 16.24
N TYR A 735 18.10 25.84 15.91
CA TYR A 735 17.99 25.16 14.61
C TYR A 735 18.19 26.11 13.41
N GLY A 736 17.60 27.31 13.46
CA GLY A 736 17.72 28.31 12.39
C GLY A 736 19.17 28.72 12.06
N ASN A 737 20.07 28.70 13.04
CA ASN A 737 21.49 29.03 12.84
C ASN A 737 22.27 27.89 12.15
N TYR A 738 21.75 26.66 12.20
CA TYR A 738 22.40 25.43 11.74
C TYR A 738 21.51 24.64 10.76
N ALA A 739 20.59 25.33 10.08
CA ALA A 739 19.56 24.70 9.28
C ALA A 739 20.11 23.91 8.07
N THR A 740 21.29 24.30 7.56
CA THR A 740 21.94 23.57 6.45
C THR A 740 22.53 22.26 6.97
N LEU A 741 23.22 22.31 8.11
CA LEU A 741 23.78 21.14 8.79
C LEU A 741 22.70 20.14 9.21
N TYR A 742 21.73 20.57 10.03
CA TYR A 742 20.63 19.70 10.47
C TYR A 742 19.83 19.20 9.28
N GLY A 743 19.62 20.05 8.29
CA GLY A 743 18.83 19.71 7.13
C GLY A 743 19.37 18.54 6.30
N GLU A 744 20.68 18.29 6.31
CA GLU A 744 21.23 17.06 5.75
C GLU A 744 21.32 15.97 6.82
N ALA A 745 21.93 16.29 7.97
CA ALA A 745 22.28 15.30 8.99
C ALA A 745 21.06 14.59 9.60
N ASP A 746 19.93 15.28 9.75
CA ASP A 746 18.70 14.70 10.29
C ASP A 746 18.11 13.60 9.40
N LEU A 747 18.38 13.61 8.08
CA LEU A 747 17.84 12.63 7.13
C LEU A 747 18.77 11.43 6.90
N LEU A 748 19.99 11.49 7.45
CA LEU A 748 21.00 10.45 7.24
C LEU A 748 20.69 9.17 8.03
N SER A 749 21.21 8.04 7.53
CA SER A 749 21.25 6.79 8.27
C SER A 749 22.27 6.86 9.42
N VAL A 750 22.16 5.96 10.38
CA VAL A 750 23.10 5.84 11.52
C VAL A 750 24.56 5.82 11.03
N ALA A 751 24.87 4.98 10.04
CA ALA A 751 26.23 4.86 9.50
C ALA A 751 26.71 6.16 8.81
N ALA A 752 25.83 6.83 8.07
CA ALA A 752 26.15 8.08 7.39
C ALA A 752 26.34 9.25 8.37
N ILE A 753 25.58 9.28 9.47
CA ILE A 753 25.78 10.23 10.58
C ILE A 753 27.17 10.01 11.18
N GLN A 754 27.48 8.78 11.60
CA GLN A 754 28.78 8.46 12.21
C GLN A 754 29.95 8.87 11.29
N ALA A 755 29.87 8.54 10.00
CA ALA A 755 30.88 8.92 9.02
C ALA A 755 30.99 10.44 8.83
N SER A 756 29.87 11.16 8.78
CA SER A 756 29.85 12.62 8.59
C SER A 756 30.47 13.34 9.80
N LEU A 757 30.08 12.97 11.02
CA LEU A 757 30.65 13.56 12.23
C LEU A 757 32.14 13.26 12.38
N GLU A 758 32.57 12.09 11.95
CA GLU A 758 33.97 11.70 11.90
C GLU A 758 34.76 12.51 10.85
N ALA A 759 34.18 12.74 9.67
CA ALA A 759 34.78 13.59 8.64
C ALA A 759 34.94 15.05 9.13
N MET A 760 34.00 15.54 9.95
CA MET A 760 34.04 16.86 10.59
C MET A 760 35.17 17.04 11.60
N ALA A 761 35.99 16.02 11.93
CA ALA A 761 37.03 16.17 12.94
C ALA A 761 38.00 17.34 12.65
N PRO A 762 38.27 18.22 13.64
CA PRO A 762 39.18 19.37 13.50
C PRO A 762 40.67 18.97 13.52
N ARG A 763 41.08 18.05 12.63
CA ARG A 763 42.41 17.40 12.61
C ARG A 763 43.57 18.38 12.48
N THR A 764 43.35 19.50 11.79
CA THR A 764 44.34 20.55 11.59
C THR A 764 44.90 21.12 12.89
N GLU A 765 44.18 21.03 14.01
CA GLU A 765 44.64 21.51 15.32
C GLU A 765 45.78 20.66 15.91
N ALA A 766 45.76 19.33 15.68
CA ALA A 766 46.84 18.45 16.10
C ALA A 766 48.11 18.73 15.29
N LEU A 767 48.00 18.78 13.95
CA LEU A 767 49.10 19.14 13.05
C LEU A 767 49.68 20.52 13.37
N ARG A 768 48.81 21.52 13.59
CA ARG A 768 49.22 22.88 13.95
C ARG A 768 50.01 22.91 15.25
N THR A 769 49.57 22.17 16.28
CA THR A 769 50.28 22.07 17.56
C THR A 769 51.68 21.49 17.36
N SER A 770 51.80 20.38 16.63
CA SER A 770 53.08 19.74 16.31
C SER A 770 54.04 20.67 15.53
N MET A 771 53.56 21.36 14.50
CA MET A 771 54.39 22.32 13.75
C MET A 771 54.88 23.47 14.66
N SER A 772 54.05 23.91 15.60
CA SER A 772 54.40 24.99 16.54
C SER A 772 55.53 24.56 17.49
N GLU A 773 55.50 23.31 17.96
CA GLU A 773 56.58 22.71 18.75
C GLU A 773 57.87 22.60 17.93
N VAL A 774 57.82 22.09 16.70
CA VAL A 774 59.01 21.97 15.83
C VAL A 774 59.63 23.32 15.55
N LEU A 775 58.83 24.34 15.24
CA LEU A 775 59.34 25.68 14.97
C LEU A 775 60.15 26.23 16.15
N ASN A 776 59.66 26.04 17.38
CA ASN A 776 60.34 26.51 18.58
C ASN A 776 61.56 25.62 18.95
N ASP A 777 61.42 24.30 18.88
CA ASP A 777 62.49 23.34 19.18
C ASP A 777 63.66 23.46 18.19
N ASN A 778 63.35 23.60 16.89
CA ASN A 778 64.37 23.77 15.85
C ASN A 778 65.16 25.08 16.03
N MET A 779 64.48 26.20 16.33
CA MET A 779 65.19 27.46 16.55
C MET A 779 66.05 27.43 17.81
N ALA A 780 65.56 26.84 18.90
CA ALA A 780 66.37 26.66 20.11
C ALA A 780 67.61 25.80 19.84
N ARG A 781 67.46 24.69 19.10
CA ARG A 781 68.58 23.85 18.68
C ARG A 781 69.55 24.61 17.76
N PHE A 782 69.06 25.41 16.82
CA PHE A 782 69.90 26.21 15.94
C PHE A 782 70.83 27.13 16.74
N TYR A 783 70.29 27.89 17.70
CA TYR A 783 71.09 28.79 18.52
C TYR A 783 72.02 28.05 19.49
N ARG A 784 71.62 26.89 20.02
CA ARG A 784 72.50 26.02 20.80
C ARG A 784 73.70 25.53 20.00
N ASP A 785 73.47 25.04 18.78
CA ASP A 785 74.58 24.60 17.93
C ASP A 785 75.48 25.76 17.52
N ARG A 786 74.91 26.97 17.35
CA ARG A 786 75.68 28.19 17.13
C ARG A 786 76.56 28.51 18.34
N LEU A 787 76.00 28.51 19.55
CA LEU A 787 76.73 28.70 20.81
C LEU A 787 77.90 27.72 20.97
N ALA A 788 77.69 26.45 20.59
CA ALA A 788 78.74 25.44 20.62
C ALA A 788 79.86 25.70 19.60
N ARG A 789 79.63 26.47 18.52
CA ARG A 789 80.64 26.79 17.50
C ARG A 789 81.35 28.11 17.75
N VAL A 790 80.80 28.97 18.61
CA VAL A 790 81.29 30.33 18.92
C VAL A 790 82.06 30.33 20.25
N SER A 791 82.76 29.25 20.60
CA SER A 791 83.48 29.12 21.88
C SER A 791 85.00 29.33 21.70
N GLY A 792 85.54 30.37 22.35
CA GLY A 792 86.97 30.58 22.68
C GLY A 792 87.95 30.79 21.52
N GLY A 793 88.45 32.03 21.34
CA GLY A 793 89.47 32.41 20.34
C GLY A 793 88.99 33.47 19.33
N SER A 794 89.91 34.31 18.82
CA SER A 794 89.66 35.48 17.94
C SER A 794 88.48 35.32 16.97
N MET A 795 87.49 36.23 17.05
CA MET A 795 86.34 36.26 16.13
C MET A 795 86.68 36.83 14.75
N GLY A 796 87.87 37.45 14.62
CA GLY A 796 88.51 37.83 13.36
C GLY A 796 87.68 38.74 12.45
N GLY A 797 86.77 39.54 12.97
CA GLY A 797 85.94 40.47 12.17
C GLY A 797 85.08 39.77 11.09
N THR A 798 84.60 38.55 11.36
CA THR A 798 84.08 37.65 10.32
C THR A 798 82.58 37.79 10.01
N LEU A 799 82.19 37.60 8.73
CA LEU A 799 80.80 37.48 8.29
C LEU A 799 80.48 36.03 7.91
N THR A 800 79.53 35.41 8.60
CA THR A 800 79.05 34.05 8.31
C THR A 800 77.75 34.08 7.51
N MET A 801 77.79 33.88 6.19
CA MET A 801 76.60 33.69 5.35
C MET A 801 76.19 32.22 5.26
N THR A 802 75.21 31.82 6.06
CA THR A 802 74.73 30.44 6.15
C THR A 802 73.60 30.17 5.12
N GLY A 803 73.91 29.44 4.03
CA GLY A 803 72.94 28.88 3.08
C GLY A 803 72.82 29.68 1.78
N GLN A 804 71.85 29.33 0.91
CA GLN A 804 71.43 30.19 -0.22
C GLN A 804 70.15 30.99 0.16
N PRO A 805 70.22 32.02 1.03
CA PRO A 805 69.05 32.84 1.29
C PRO A 805 68.67 33.69 0.07
N LEU A 806 69.60 34.07 -0.81
CA LEU A 806 69.33 34.96 -1.95
C LEU A 806 68.51 34.34 -3.08
N GLN A 807 68.66 33.03 -3.34
CA GLN A 807 67.91 32.35 -4.41
C GLN A 807 66.49 31.92 -3.95
N LEU A 808 66.26 31.77 -2.63
CA LEU A 808 64.92 31.60 -2.03
C LEU A 808 64.24 32.94 -1.69
N ALA A 809 65.00 33.98 -1.34
CA ALA A 809 64.48 35.35 -1.18
C ALA A 809 64.00 35.94 -2.51
N ALA A 810 64.65 35.62 -3.65
CA ALA A 810 64.23 36.04 -4.98
C ALA A 810 62.85 35.50 -5.40
N LEU A 811 62.35 34.43 -4.78
CA LEU A 811 61.02 33.87 -5.05
C LEU A 811 59.92 34.40 -4.10
N SER A 812 60.28 35.18 -3.07
CA SER A 812 59.36 35.67 -2.04
C SER A 812 59.42 37.19 -1.77
N MET A 813 60.40 37.92 -2.30
CA MET A 813 60.62 39.34 -2.01
C MET A 813 60.19 40.24 -3.18
N ASN A 814 58.89 40.29 -3.49
CA ASN A 814 58.35 41.29 -4.43
C ASN A 814 57.83 42.58 -3.77
N ASN A 815 57.83 42.73 -2.43
CA ASN A 815 57.15 43.87 -1.77
C ASN A 815 57.83 44.44 -0.50
N LEU A 816 59.13 44.25 -0.30
CA LEU A 816 59.86 44.91 0.79
C LEU A 816 60.95 45.83 0.21
N ASN A 817 60.62 47.12 0.11
CA ASN A 817 61.59 48.17 -0.22
C ASN A 817 62.39 48.53 1.03
N LEU A 818 63.45 47.77 1.32
CA LEU A 818 64.53 48.21 2.19
C LEU A 818 65.48 49.02 1.29
N GLY A 819 65.38 50.34 1.33
CA GLY A 819 66.03 51.28 0.41
C GLY A 819 67.56 51.15 0.35
N MET A 820 68.04 50.14 -0.37
CA MET A 820 69.40 49.96 -0.83
C MET A 820 69.36 50.00 -2.35
N ASP A 821 70.01 51.01 -2.89
CA ASP A 821 70.12 51.34 -4.31
C ASP A 821 70.64 50.13 -5.12
N GLN A 822 69.90 49.74 -6.15
CA GLN A 822 70.31 48.69 -7.09
C GLN A 822 71.29 49.26 -8.11
N GLY A 823 72.58 49.26 -7.75
CA GLY A 823 73.69 49.41 -8.70
C GLY A 823 74.17 48.04 -9.17
N GLY A 824 73.88 47.69 -10.42
CA GLY A 824 74.37 46.46 -11.04
C GLY A 824 75.89 46.47 -11.25
N GLY A 825 76.55 45.44 -10.74
CA GLY A 825 77.96 45.10 -11.01
C GLY A 825 78.31 43.80 -10.31
N ASN A 826 78.67 42.75 -11.07
CA ASN A 826 79.20 41.49 -10.55
C ASN A 826 80.65 41.69 -10.07
N GLU A 827 80.84 42.48 -9.02
CA GLU A 827 82.09 42.56 -8.26
C GLU A 827 81.77 42.34 -6.79
N THR A 828 82.42 41.32 -6.21
CA THR A 828 82.48 41.15 -4.75
C THR A 828 83.19 42.36 -4.18
N VAL A 829 82.45 43.34 -3.64
CA VAL A 829 83.06 44.45 -2.90
C VAL A 829 83.50 43.91 -1.54
N THR A 830 84.75 43.45 -1.48
CA THR A 830 85.45 43.16 -0.22
C THR A 830 85.89 44.49 0.38
N GLN A 831 85.35 44.86 1.55
CA GLN A 831 85.82 46.01 2.31
C GLN A 831 86.65 45.49 3.49
N GLU A 832 87.94 45.81 3.52
CA GLU A 832 88.80 45.55 4.69
C GLU A 832 88.28 46.35 5.91
N ASN A 833 88.31 45.74 7.10
CA ASN A 833 87.80 46.27 8.39
C ASN A 833 86.26 46.48 8.50
N ALA A 834 85.44 45.66 7.85
CA ALA A 834 83.97 45.82 7.88
C ALA A 834 83.32 45.65 9.29
N LEU A 835 83.95 44.88 10.20
CA LEU A 835 83.53 44.71 11.59
C LEU A 835 84.77 44.67 12.51
N PRO A 836 84.67 45.17 13.76
CA PRO A 836 85.73 45.03 14.76
C PRO A 836 86.15 43.57 14.98
N GLU A 837 87.42 43.31 15.34
CA GLU A 837 87.95 41.96 15.56
C GLU A 837 87.21 41.17 16.67
N ASP A 838 86.57 41.89 17.60
CA ASP A 838 85.72 41.38 18.69
C ASP A 838 84.24 41.24 18.28
N VAL A 839 83.88 41.36 17.00
CA VAL A 839 82.51 41.26 16.48
C VAL A 839 82.42 40.29 15.30
N SER A 840 81.33 39.52 15.23
CA SER A 840 80.97 38.73 14.05
C SER A 840 79.49 38.89 13.72
N ALA A 841 79.13 38.73 12.46
CA ALA A 841 77.74 38.72 12.03
C ALA A 841 77.41 37.41 11.29
N PHE A 842 76.15 36.99 11.34
CA PHE A 842 75.69 35.85 10.55
C PHE A 842 74.32 36.07 9.93
N ILE A 843 74.11 35.43 8.79
CA ILE A 843 72.81 35.13 8.18
C ILE A 843 72.73 33.61 8.09
N ALA A 844 71.58 32.99 8.25
CA ALA A 844 71.41 31.55 8.19
C ALA A 844 70.08 31.14 7.58
N GLY A 845 70.09 30.04 6.84
CA GLY A 845 68.90 29.41 6.28
C GLY A 845 68.97 27.89 6.38
N GLY A 846 67.83 27.26 6.60
CA GLY A 846 67.72 25.80 6.65
C GLY A 846 66.35 25.30 6.23
N TYR A 847 66.30 24.01 5.89
CA TYR A 847 65.08 23.28 5.53
C TYR A 847 64.70 22.32 6.64
N ILE A 848 63.40 22.18 6.91
CA ILE A 848 62.82 21.28 7.90
C ILE A 848 61.89 20.33 7.17
N ASP A 849 62.01 19.03 7.45
CA ASP A 849 61.09 17.99 7.01
C ASP A 849 60.65 17.17 8.22
N GLY A 850 59.37 16.86 8.36
CA GLY A 850 58.89 16.17 9.53
C GLY A 850 57.50 15.57 9.43
N LYS A 851 57.18 14.80 10.47
CA LYS A 851 55.91 14.11 10.64
C LYS A 851 55.49 14.07 12.10
N SER A 852 54.19 14.14 12.35
CA SER A 852 53.61 14.01 13.69
C SER A 852 52.52 12.95 13.73
N ASP A 853 52.20 12.50 14.94
CA ASP A 853 50.99 11.72 15.16
C ASP A 853 49.76 12.55 14.78
N PRO A 854 48.77 11.92 14.14
CA PRO A 854 47.51 12.56 13.80
C PRO A 854 46.66 12.78 15.05
N MET A 855 45.56 13.53 14.88
CA MET A 855 44.56 13.72 15.92
C MET A 855 44.06 12.37 16.48
N ARG A 856 44.13 12.20 17.80
CA ARG A 856 43.67 10.96 18.44
C ARG A 856 42.15 10.83 18.36
N GLY A 857 41.69 9.60 18.14
CA GLY A 857 40.25 9.31 18.07
C GLY A 857 39.57 9.85 16.80
N ALA A 858 40.35 10.36 15.84
CA ALA A 858 39.87 10.69 14.50
C ALA A 858 40.33 9.63 13.48
N ILE A 859 39.50 9.30 12.50
CA ILE A 859 39.95 8.48 11.35
C ILE A 859 41.04 9.22 10.57
N THR A 860 42.13 8.51 10.28
CA THR A 860 43.29 8.98 9.52
C THR A 860 43.88 7.84 8.71
N THR A 861 44.48 8.16 7.56
CA THR A 861 45.14 7.21 6.65
C THR A 861 46.67 7.19 6.82
N GLY A 862 47.20 7.94 7.78
CA GLY A 862 48.63 8.01 8.05
C GLY A 862 49.02 9.06 9.09
N ARG A 863 50.32 9.31 9.19
CA ARG A 863 50.87 10.42 9.98
C ARG A 863 50.70 11.75 9.26
N ASP A 864 50.51 12.81 10.04
CA ASP A 864 50.51 14.16 9.51
C ASP A 864 51.94 14.53 9.10
N LYS A 865 52.09 15.22 7.97
CA LYS A 865 53.40 15.57 7.40
C LYS A 865 53.52 17.08 7.28
N PHE A 866 54.71 17.60 7.49
CA PHE A 866 55.00 19.02 7.32
C PHE A 866 56.44 19.23 6.88
N ASP A 867 56.64 20.30 6.12
CA ASP A 867 57.95 20.74 5.68
C ASP A 867 57.99 22.27 5.58
N GLY A 868 59.19 22.80 5.49
CA GLY A 868 59.38 24.22 5.25
C GLY A 868 60.79 24.69 5.51
N TRP A 869 60.94 25.97 5.82
CA TRP A 869 62.24 26.61 5.91
C TRP A 869 62.28 27.62 7.04
N TYR A 870 63.50 27.92 7.48
CA TYR A 870 63.76 29.01 8.40
C TYR A 870 64.93 29.86 7.93
N GLY A 871 64.92 31.12 8.35
CA GLY A 871 65.99 32.08 8.19
C GLY A 871 66.29 32.75 9.52
N ALA A 872 67.55 32.99 9.83
CA ALA A 872 67.99 33.73 11.01
C ALA A 872 69.12 34.68 10.66
N ALA A 873 69.21 35.84 11.29
CA ALA A 873 70.36 36.72 11.17
C ALA A 873 70.68 37.33 12.52
N GLY A 874 71.96 37.56 12.81
CA GLY A 874 72.36 38.12 14.09
C GLY A 874 73.79 38.63 14.11
N ILE A 875 74.11 39.30 15.21
CA ILE A 875 75.41 39.92 15.49
C ILE A 875 75.88 39.39 16.85
N GLU A 876 77.14 39.01 16.92
CA GLU A 876 77.80 38.42 18.07
C GLU A 876 78.99 39.29 18.46
N LYS A 877 79.18 39.54 19.75
CA LYS A 877 80.29 40.30 20.31
C LYS A 877 81.01 39.49 21.38
N MET A 878 82.32 39.45 21.29
CA MET A 878 83.20 38.84 22.29
C MET A 878 83.50 39.86 23.40
N ILE A 879 83.44 39.41 24.65
CA ILE A 879 83.63 40.21 25.85
C ILE A 879 84.82 39.63 26.62
N GLY A 880 86.01 40.21 26.43
CA GLY A 880 87.27 39.60 26.88
C GLY A 880 87.61 38.34 26.07
N ASP A 881 88.47 37.47 26.58
CA ASP A 881 88.82 36.22 25.88
C ASP A 881 87.87 35.05 26.22
N ASP A 882 87.00 35.24 27.20
CA ASP A 882 86.26 34.16 27.87
C ASP A 882 84.74 34.16 27.64
N ALA A 883 84.15 35.18 27.01
CA ALA A 883 82.69 35.27 26.86
C ALA A 883 82.21 35.82 25.51
N VAL A 884 81.05 35.36 25.03
CA VAL A 884 80.37 35.87 23.83
C VAL A 884 78.90 36.14 24.11
N ILE A 885 78.38 37.27 23.62
CA ILE A 885 76.96 37.63 23.63
C ILE A 885 76.49 37.92 22.20
N GLY A 886 75.33 37.39 21.83
CA GLY A 886 74.71 37.57 20.52
C GLY A 886 73.25 38.04 20.60
N LEU A 887 72.87 38.83 19.60
CA LEU A 887 71.50 39.26 19.32
C LEU A 887 71.11 38.78 17.92
N ALA A 888 69.94 38.17 17.78
CA ALA A 888 69.47 37.66 16.50
C ALA A 888 67.96 37.84 16.30
N ALA A 889 67.54 37.89 15.04
CA ALA A 889 66.16 37.76 14.62
C ALA A 889 66.00 36.52 13.73
N SER A 890 64.86 35.84 13.82
CA SER A 890 64.56 34.67 12.99
C SER A 890 63.12 34.66 12.50
N PHE A 891 62.95 34.03 11.34
CA PHE A 891 61.68 33.71 10.72
C PHE A 891 61.66 32.24 10.30
N SER A 892 60.58 31.54 10.59
CA SER A 892 60.42 30.15 10.21
C SER A 892 59.01 29.88 9.71
N GLU A 893 58.85 29.12 8.64
CA GLU A 893 57.55 28.71 8.09
C GLU A 893 57.50 27.19 7.90
N LEU A 894 56.43 26.57 8.38
CA LEU A 894 56.06 25.19 8.06
C LEU A 894 54.69 25.17 7.37
N LYS A 895 54.56 24.31 6.37
CA LYS A 895 53.29 23.92 5.74
C LYS A 895 53.13 22.43 5.96
N GLY A 896 51.92 21.99 6.27
CA GLY A 896 51.65 20.58 6.49
C GLY A 896 50.28 20.17 6.03
N ASN A 897 50.16 18.86 5.80
CA ASN A 897 48.92 18.19 5.45
C ASN A 897 48.66 17.08 6.47
N THR A 898 47.41 16.93 6.87
CA THR A 898 46.96 15.78 7.64
C THR A 898 46.92 14.54 6.76
N GLY A 899 46.85 13.34 7.35
CA GLY A 899 46.72 12.09 6.61
C GLY A 899 45.60 12.09 5.54
N ILE A 900 44.53 12.85 5.77
CA ILE A 900 43.36 12.94 4.88
C ILE A 900 43.33 14.19 3.97
N GLY A 901 44.39 15.01 3.97
CA GLY A 901 44.54 16.13 3.05
C GLY A 901 44.07 17.50 3.56
N ASP A 902 43.59 17.63 4.81
CA ASP A 902 43.42 18.95 5.43
C ASP A 902 44.78 19.65 5.56
N THR A 903 44.82 20.97 5.45
CA THR A 903 46.08 21.73 5.36
C THR A 903 46.23 22.71 6.51
N ALA A 904 47.46 22.87 6.99
CA ALA A 904 47.82 23.87 7.99
C ALA A 904 49.14 24.55 7.62
N ARG A 905 49.30 25.79 8.07
CA ARG A 905 50.53 26.57 7.95
C ARG A 905 50.82 27.23 9.28
N ALA A 906 52.07 27.17 9.74
CA ALA A 906 52.54 27.86 10.93
C ALA A 906 53.76 28.73 10.58
N ARG A 907 53.82 29.95 11.13
CA ARG A 907 54.93 30.88 10.94
C ARG A 907 55.36 31.47 12.27
N LEU A 908 56.65 31.40 12.56
CA LEU A 908 57.25 31.89 13.79
C LEU A 908 58.21 33.04 13.47
N TYR A 909 58.00 34.19 14.11
CA TYR A 909 58.87 35.35 14.07
C TYR A 909 59.45 35.56 15.46
N GLN A 910 60.78 35.54 15.63
CA GLN A 910 61.42 35.64 16.96
C GLN A 910 62.57 36.64 16.98
N ALA A 911 62.73 37.29 18.14
CA ALA A 911 63.97 37.95 18.55
C ALA A 911 64.62 37.10 19.64
N THR A 912 65.94 36.95 19.57
CA THR A 912 66.72 36.04 20.41
C THR A 912 67.96 36.72 20.96
N VAL A 913 68.23 36.51 22.25
CA VAL A 913 69.48 36.85 22.94
C VAL A 913 70.15 35.54 23.34
N TYR A 914 71.44 35.40 23.12
CA TYR A 914 72.19 34.20 23.51
C TYR A 914 73.63 34.53 23.89
N GLY A 915 74.28 33.67 24.65
CA GLY A 915 75.70 33.83 24.97
C GLY A 915 76.32 32.61 25.63
N ASN A 916 77.65 32.56 25.64
CA ASN A 916 78.45 31.57 26.37
C ASN A 916 79.53 32.28 27.21
N TRP A 917 80.00 31.59 28.24
CA TRP A 917 81.06 32.05 29.14
C TRP A 917 81.92 30.85 29.57
N ASP A 918 83.20 30.86 29.23
CA ASP A 918 84.22 29.93 29.71
C ASP A 918 84.70 30.34 31.12
N LEU A 919 84.64 29.38 32.05
CA LEU A 919 85.00 29.54 33.47
C LEU A 919 86.25 28.72 33.82
N GLY A 920 87.16 28.52 32.86
CA GLY A 920 88.43 27.86 33.10
C GLY A 920 88.29 26.34 33.20
N GLY A 921 87.62 25.74 32.20
CA GLY A 921 87.39 24.28 32.09
C GLY A 921 85.92 23.87 32.15
N VAL A 922 85.01 24.82 32.36
CA VAL A 922 83.56 24.64 32.31
C VAL A 922 82.97 25.81 31.53
N VAL A 923 82.05 25.55 30.62
CA VAL A 923 81.34 26.55 29.82
C VAL A 923 79.90 26.65 30.30
N LEU A 924 79.48 27.86 30.66
CA LEU A 924 78.07 28.21 30.90
C LEU A 924 77.51 28.82 29.62
N ASP A 925 76.36 28.35 29.15
CA ASP A 925 75.71 28.91 27.96
C ASP A 925 74.21 29.13 28.18
N GLY A 926 73.64 30.10 27.47
CA GLY A 926 72.23 30.42 27.58
C GLY A 926 71.66 31.08 26.33
N VAL A 927 70.37 30.82 26.08
CA VAL A 927 69.58 31.45 25.01
C VAL A 927 68.19 31.78 25.52
N GLY A 928 67.65 32.93 25.10
CA GLY A 928 66.28 33.37 25.36
C GLY A 928 65.67 34.00 24.11
N SER A 929 64.48 33.56 23.72
CA SER A 929 63.75 34.04 22.55
C SER A 929 62.32 34.43 22.89
N ALA A 930 61.84 35.51 22.28
CA ALA A 930 60.46 35.95 22.34
C ALA A 930 59.96 36.31 20.94
N GLY A 931 58.71 35.97 20.65
CA GLY A 931 58.20 36.09 19.30
C GLY A 931 56.70 35.87 19.15
N THR A 932 56.24 35.88 17.90
CA THR A 932 54.85 35.62 17.55
C THR A 932 54.73 34.45 16.59
N LEU A 933 53.77 33.57 16.87
CA LEU A 933 53.42 32.42 16.06
C LEU A 933 52.07 32.68 15.40
N THR A 934 52.03 32.73 14.08
CA THR A 934 50.78 32.83 13.32
C THR A 934 50.45 31.48 12.69
N SER A 935 49.18 31.09 12.69
CA SER A 935 48.76 29.88 12.00
C SER A 935 47.54 30.08 11.12
N LYS A 936 47.48 29.32 10.03
CA LYS A 936 46.34 29.26 9.10
C LYS A 936 45.97 27.81 8.86
N THR A 937 44.69 27.48 8.97
CA THR A 937 44.17 26.13 8.76
C THR A 937 43.07 26.13 7.70
N LYS A 938 42.95 25.03 6.97
CA LYS A 938 41.87 24.76 6.03
C LYS A 938 41.52 23.28 6.11
N ARG A 939 40.26 22.99 6.44
CA ARG A 939 39.69 21.64 6.43
C ARG A 939 38.45 21.56 5.56
N ALA A 940 38.25 20.44 4.89
CA ALA A 940 37.11 20.25 3.99
C ALA A 940 36.48 18.86 4.16
N PHE A 941 35.16 18.82 4.19
CA PHE A 941 34.36 17.60 4.36
C PHE A 941 32.96 17.82 3.76
N ALA A 942 32.12 16.79 3.77
CA ALA A 942 30.72 16.92 3.42
C ALA A 942 29.83 16.32 4.51
N VAL A 943 28.62 16.84 4.64
CA VAL A 943 27.54 16.23 5.42
C VAL A 943 26.41 15.96 4.46
N GLY A 944 26.10 14.68 4.22
CA GLY A 944 25.22 14.28 3.14
C GLY A 944 25.73 14.78 1.79
N THR A 945 24.92 15.60 1.12
CA THR A 945 25.28 16.20 -0.18
C THR A 945 25.92 17.58 -0.07
N THR A 946 25.97 18.17 1.12
CA THR A 946 26.46 19.54 1.33
C THR A 946 27.96 19.55 1.62
N PRO A 947 28.80 20.15 0.76
CA PRO A 947 30.22 20.32 1.02
C PRO A 947 30.51 21.53 1.92
N TYR A 948 31.50 21.39 2.80
CA TYR A 948 32.00 22.44 3.69
C TYR A 948 33.50 22.65 3.47
N THR A 949 33.94 23.91 3.56
CA THR A 949 35.37 24.25 3.61
C THR A 949 35.59 25.30 4.68
N LEU A 950 36.06 24.85 5.84
CA LEU A 950 36.29 25.69 7.00
C LEU A 950 37.74 26.18 7.03
N ARG A 951 37.92 27.44 7.41
CA ARG A 951 39.22 28.10 7.49
C ARG A 951 39.39 28.77 8.85
N GLY A 952 40.61 28.74 9.36
CA GLY A 952 41.00 29.41 10.58
C GLY A 952 42.27 30.23 10.40
N SER A 953 42.40 31.33 11.13
CA SER A 953 43.62 32.14 11.20
C SER A 953 43.78 32.71 12.60
N ASP A 954 44.98 32.63 13.18
CA ASP A 954 45.27 33.18 14.50
C ASP A 954 46.71 33.70 14.63
N GLN A 955 46.97 34.34 15.77
CA GLN A 955 48.28 34.84 16.17
C GLN A 955 48.47 34.63 17.68
N GLN A 956 49.62 34.11 18.08
CA GLN A 956 49.95 33.72 19.45
C GLN A 956 51.32 34.25 19.88
N LEU A 957 51.52 34.38 21.19
CA LEU A 957 52.83 34.66 21.79
C LEU A 957 53.63 33.35 21.90
N ALA A 958 54.91 33.39 21.52
CA ALA A 958 55.84 32.27 21.65
C ALA A 958 57.11 32.72 22.40
N LEU A 959 57.45 32.00 23.47
CA LEU A 959 58.63 32.23 24.31
C LEU A 959 59.45 30.94 24.41
N SER A 960 60.77 31.06 24.50
CA SER A 960 61.67 29.96 24.83
C SER A 960 62.91 30.44 25.54
N GLY A 961 63.45 29.64 26.45
CA GLY A 961 64.76 29.87 27.04
C GLY A 961 65.44 28.57 27.42
N GLU A 962 66.76 28.49 27.22
CA GLU A 962 67.58 27.34 27.60
C GLU A 962 68.83 27.85 28.31
N ILE A 963 69.24 27.15 29.37
CA ILE A 963 70.50 27.36 30.08
C ILE A 963 71.22 26.02 30.21
N GLY A 964 72.53 26.01 29.94
CA GLY A 964 73.34 24.80 29.92
C GLY A 964 74.71 24.99 30.54
N ILE A 965 75.26 23.88 31.02
CA ILE A 965 76.62 23.78 31.55
C ILE A 965 77.32 22.62 30.84
N GLY A 966 78.52 22.87 30.31
CA GLY A 966 79.33 21.88 29.63
C GLY A 966 80.78 21.90 30.10
N ALA A 967 81.51 20.80 29.90
CA ALA A 967 82.93 20.72 30.24
C ALA A 967 83.69 20.21 29.01
N PRO A 968 84.43 21.06 28.27
CA PRO A 968 85.21 20.61 27.13
C PRO A 968 86.40 19.75 27.60
N LEU A 969 86.48 18.50 27.14
CA LEU A 969 87.53 17.54 27.45
C LEU A 969 88.31 17.19 26.18
N GLY A 970 89.64 17.25 26.22
CA GLY A 970 90.50 16.95 25.08
C GLY A 970 91.51 18.06 24.77
N GLY A 971 91.96 18.14 23.52
CA GLY A 971 92.87 19.19 23.03
C GLY A 971 92.43 19.70 21.66
N ASP A 972 93.27 20.50 21.00
CA ASP A 972 92.91 21.24 19.79
C ASP A 972 92.46 20.36 18.61
N ALA A 973 93.02 19.15 18.48
CA ALA A 973 92.69 18.24 17.38
C ALA A 973 91.38 17.44 17.59
N PHE A 974 91.02 17.17 18.85
CA PHE A 974 89.81 16.43 19.22
C PHE A 974 89.30 16.86 20.59
N THR A 975 88.04 17.27 20.64
CA THR A 975 87.37 17.69 21.86
C THR A 975 86.03 16.98 22.01
N ILE A 976 85.74 16.45 23.18
CA ILE A 976 84.40 15.99 23.58
C ILE A 976 83.87 16.86 24.70
N THR A 977 82.69 17.43 24.52
CA THR A 977 82.04 18.33 25.49
C THR A 977 80.76 17.69 26.00
N PRO A 978 80.79 16.93 27.12
CA PRO A 978 79.58 16.61 27.86
C PRO A 978 78.85 17.90 28.27
N ARG A 979 77.52 17.91 28.14
CA ARG A 979 76.65 19.06 28.46
C ARG A 979 75.34 18.61 29.12
N ALA A 980 74.94 19.34 30.15
CA ALA A 980 73.62 19.25 30.78
C ALA A 980 72.88 20.59 30.61
N SER A 981 71.57 20.57 30.35
CA SER A 981 70.78 21.80 30.20
C SER A 981 69.33 21.66 30.61
N LEU A 982 68.72 22.81 30.93
CA LEU A 982 67.30 22.97 31.20
C LEU A 982 66.72 23.98 30.21
N ARG A 983 65.62 23.61 29.56
CA ARG A 983 64.88 24.48 28.63
C ARG A 983 63.43 24.64 29.07
N GLY A 984 62.93 25.86 29.01
CA GLY A 984 61.51 26.18 29.11
C GLY A 984 60.98 26.76 27.80
N ALA A 985 59.76 26.41 27.40
CA ALA A 985 59.06 27.05 26.29
C ALA A 985 57.57 27.25 26.60
N TYR A 986 57.00 28.31 26.05
CA TYR A 986 55.60 28.70 26.24
C TYR A 986 55.00 29.22 24.94
N ILE A 987 53.84 28.70 24.54
CA ILE A 987 53.04 29.24 23.44
C ILE A 987 51.62 29.48 23.97
N SER A 988 51.12 30.72 23.87
CA SER A 988 49.79 31.08 24.38
C SER A 988 48.68 30.32 23.64
N GLY A 989 47.67 29.78 24.33
CA GLY A 989 46.61 28.99 23.71
C GLY A 989 45.74 29.77 22.71
N GLY A 990 45.26 30.96 23.08
CA GLY A 990 44.36 31.77 22.24
C GLY A 990 43.02 31.09 21.91
N ASN A 991 42.08 31.88 21.37
CA ASN A 991 40.83 31.37 20.82
C ASN A 991 40.83 31.56 19.30
N LEU A 992 40.35 30.56 18.56
CA LEU A 992 40.17 30.62 17.11
C LEU A 992 38.69 30.46 16.77
N ALA A 993 38.11 31.37 15.99
CA ALA A 993 36.82 31.16 15.35
C ALA A 993 37.05 30.79 13.88
N GLU A 994 36.61 29.61 13.48
CA GLU A 994 36.59 29.22 12.06
C GLU A 994 35.50 29.99 11.30
N TYR A 995 35.64 30.05 9.98
CA TYR A 995 34.61 30.55 9.07
C TYR A 995 34.50 29.63 7.84
N GLY A 996 33.33 29.60 7.21
CA GLY A 996 33.08 28.79 6.00
C GLY A 996 31.83 27.92 6.03
N GLY A 997 30.96 28.07 7.03
CA GLY A 997 29.67 27.39 7.11
C GLY A 997 29.13 27.34 8.55
N ASP A 998 27.92 26.82 8.71
CA ASP A 998 27.26 26.61 10.00
C ASP A 998 27.89 25.47 10.83
N THR A 999 28.80 24.70 10.24
CA THR A 999 29.67 23.70 10.92
C THR A 999 30.96 24.29 11.51
N ALA A 1000 31.19 25.60 11.36
CA ALA A 1000 32.39 26.28 11.87
C ALA A 1000 32.49 26.20 13.39
N LEU A 1001 33.70 25.99 13.92
CA LEU A 1001 33.96 25.90 15.35
C LEU A 1001 34.60 27.17 15.93
N VAL A 1002 34.21 27.53 17.16
CA VAL A 1002 35.01 28.34 18.08
C VAL A 1002 35.84 27.40 18.93
N ILE A 1003 37.15 27.45 18.75
CA ILE A 1003 38.15 26.58 19.34
C ILE A 1003 38.88 27.33 20.46
N HIS A 1004 38.82 26.78 21.67
CA HIS A 1004 39.52 27.21 22.86
C HIS A 1004 40.69 26.28 23.13
N ARG A 1005 41.90 26.81 23.01
CA ARG A 1005 43.13 26.01 23.18
C ARG A 1005 43.75 26.26 24.54
N HIS A 1006 44.40 25.22 25.05
CA HIS A 1006 45.32 25.35 26.17
C HIS A 1006 46.66 25.93 25.69
N ALA A 1007 47.38 26.60 26.58
CA ALA A 1007 48.76 27.02 26.28
C ALA A 1007 49.66 25.79 26.16
N ILE A 1008 50.57 25.79 25.20
CA ILE A 1008 51.61 24.77 25.06
C ILE A 1008 52.73 25.16 26.01
N GLN A 1009 53.06 24.28 26.95
CA GLN A 1009 54.08 24.50 27.96
C GLN A 1009 55.07 23.35 27.92
N SER A 1010 56.36 23.66 27.89
CA SER A 1010 57.41 22.66 27.85
C SER A 1010 58.49 23.00 28.88
N ALA A 1011 58.95 21.98 29.60
CA ALA A 1011 60.08 22.03 30.51
C ALA A 1011 60.94 20.79 30.24
N GLN A 1012 62.08 20.98 29.58
CA GLN A 1012 62.90 19.89 29.07
C GLN A 1012 64.26 19.87 29.77
N GLY A 1013 64.66 18.70 30.26
CA GLY A 1013 66.03 18.41 30.66
C GLY A 1013 66.78 17.73 29.52
N ARG A 1014 68.03 18.11 29.27
CA ARG A 1014 68.89 17.44 28.28
C ARG A 1014 70.22 17.04 28.89
N LEU A 1015 70.65 15.83 28.57
CA LEU A 1015 71.98 15.30 28.89
C LEU A 1015 72.59 14.75 27.61
N GLY A 1016 73.79 15.21 27.25
CA GLY A 1016 74.42 14.80 26.01
C GLY A 1016 75.88 15.15 25.93
N ALA A 1017 76.47 14.93 24.76
CA ALA A 1017 77.83 15.32 24.46
C ALA A 1017 77.97 15.75 23.00
N THR A 1018 78.88 16.70 22.75
CA THR A 1018 79.31 17.11 21.42
C THR A 1018 80.78 16.73 21.23
N ALA A 1019 81.08 15.89 20.24
CA ALA A 1019 82.43 15.58 19.80
C ALA A 1019 82.78 16.43 18.57
N LYS A 1020 84.00 17.00 18.55
CA LYS A 1020 84.55 17.81 17.45
C LYS A 1020 85.95 17.32 17.12
N ILE A 1021 86.29 17.32 15.83
CA ILE A 1021 87.66 17.14 15.33
C ILE A 1021 88.05 18.43 14.60
N ASP A 1022 89.28 18.88 14.75
CA ASP A 1022 89.83 20.01 14.00
C ASP A 1022 91.22 19.67 13.49
N VAL A 1023 91.30 19.15 12.25
CA VAL A 1023 92.56 18.70 11.64
C VAL A 1023 92.66 19.23 10.22
N GLY A 1024 93.65 20.07 9.93
CA GLY A 1024 93.99 20.50 8.57
C GLY A 1024 92.85 21.22 7.83
N GLY A 1025 91.99 21.94 8.54
CA GLY A 1025 90.81 22.60 7.95
C GLY A 1025 89.60 21.67 7.73
N PHE A 1026 89.70 20.39 8.08
CA PHE A 1026 88.59 19.44 8.10
C PHE A 1026 88.01 19.35 9.53
N LYS A 1027 86.79 19.87 9.71
CA LYS A 1027 86.16 20.04 11.04
C LYS A 1027 84.79 19.34 11.16
N PRO A 1028 84.73 18.01 11.30
CA PRO A 1028 83.49 17.32 11.57
C PRO A 1028 83.08 17.46 13.05
N TYR A 1029 81.78 17.46 13.30
CA TYR A 1029 81.23 17.37 14.65
C TYR A 1029 80.03 16.44 14.69
N LEU A 1030 79.83 15.84 15.86
CA LEU A 1030 78.69 15.00 16.19
C LEU A 1030 78.17 15.37 17.58
N THR A 1031 76.87 15.57 17.69
CA THR A 1031 76.15 15.85 18.94
C THR A 1031 75.07 14.81 19.14
N ALA A 1032 74.99 14.28 20.36
CA ALA A 1032 73.92 13.40 20.78
C ALA A 1032 73.42 13.82 22.17
N ASN A 1033 72.11 14.05 22.29
CA ASN A 1033 71.44 14.38 23.54
C ASN A 1033 70.28 13.42 23.81
N TYR A 1034 70.16 12.97 25.05
CA TYR A 1034 68.92 12.44 25.60
C TYR A 1034 68.09 13.61 26.15
N VAL A 1035 66.80 13.63 25.84
CA VAL A 1035 65.88 14.68 26.26
C VAL A 1035 64.73 14.07 27.06
N HIS A 1036 64.42 14.70 28.18
CA HIS A 1036 63.26 14.37 29.02
C HIS A 1036 62.34 15.60 29.14
N GLU A 1037 61.06 15.44 28.84
CA GLU A 1037 60.00 16.44 29.02
C GLU A 1037 59.27 16.21 30.36
N PHE A 1038 59.32 17.21 31.22
CA PHE A 1038 58.72 17.16 32.56
C PHE A 1038 57.24 17.57 32.59
N ARG A 1039 56.74 18.28 31.57
CA ARG A 1039 55.35 18.74 31.47
C ARG A 1039 54.52 17.85 30.54
N ASP A 1040 53.33 17.50 30.97
CA ASP A 1040 52.35 16.88 30.07
C ASP A 1040 51.81 17.93 29.09
N GLN A 1041 51.75 17.57 27.81
CA GLN A 1041 51.11 18.41 26.81
C GLN A 1041 49.58 18.31 26.92
N PRO A 1042 48.84 19.36 26.51
CA PRO A 1042 47.38 19.32 26.50
C PRO A 1042 46.84 18.11 25.72
N ALA A 1043 46.07 17.26 26.38
CA ALA A 1043 45.47 16.07 25.75
C ALA A 1043 44.27 16.39 24.86
N TYR A 1044 43.66 17.57 25.04
CA TYR A 1044 42.49 18.02 24.30
C TYR A 1044 42.45 19.55 24.18
N PHE A 1045 41.63 20.02 23.24
CA PHE A 1045 41.11 21.38 23.22
C PHE A 1045 39.59 21.34 23.34
N LEU A 1046 38.99 22.49 23.63
CA LEU A 1046 37.54 22.61 23.78
C LEU A 1046 36.97 23.40 22.61
N ALA A 1047 35.80 23.03 22.09
CA ALA A 1047 35.15 23.79 21.04
C ALA A 1047 33.62 23.79 21.12
N ASN A 1048 32.99 24.77 20.48
CA ASN A 1048 31.54 24.80 20.20
C ASN A 1048 31.34 25.27 18.75
N PHE A 1049 30.14 25.14 18.19
CA PHE A 1049 29.83 25.81 16.94
C PHE A 1049 29.90 27.33 17.11
N VAL A 1050 30.25 28.04 16.03
CA VAL A 1050 30.14 29.50 15.99
C VAL A 1050 28.69 29.89 16.24
N GLY A 1051 28.47 30.78 17.22
CA GLY A 1051 27.12 31.18 17.67
C GLY A 1051 26.40 30.15 18.56
N GLY A 1052 27.09 29.07 18.97
CA GLY A 1052 26.52 28.00 19.76
C GLY A 1052 26.34 28.33 21.25
N THR A 1053 25.51 27.56 21.92
CA THR A 1053 25.18 27.65 23.34
C THR A 1053 25.69 26.43 24.10
N GLY A 1054 25.62 26.48 25.44
CA GLY A 1054 26.01 25.36 26.30
C GLY A 1054 27.52 25.21 26.50
N SER A 1055 27.90 24.08 27.10
CA SER A 1055 29.30 23.76 27.42
C SER A 1055 30.12 23.45 26.16
N LEU A 1056 31.41 23.78 26.18
CA LEU A 1056 32.34 23.38 25.12
C LEU A 1056 32.55 21.86 25.13
N ALA A 1057 32.67 21.26 23.94
CA ALA A 1057 32.96 19.84 23.77
C ALA A 1057 34.48 19.57 23.60
N PRO A 1058 35.03 18.50 24.20
CA PRO A 1058 36.46 18.22 24.14
C PRO A 1058 36.87 17.40 22.91
N PHE A 1059 37.86 17.89 22.17
CA PHE A 1059 38.46 17.21 21.03
C PHE A 1059 39.90 16.80 21.36
N ALA A 1060 40.24 15.53 21.20
CA ALA A 1060 41.55 15.01 21.57
C ALA A 1060 42.66 15.52 20.63
N LEU A 1061 43.82 15.81 21.19
CA LEU A 1061 45.04 16.16 20.44
C LEU A 1061 45.92 14.92 20.21
N GLY A 1062 47.05 15.09 19.53
CA GLY A 1062 48.03 14.04 19.30
C GLY A 1062 48.67 13.52 20.60
N GLY A 1063 49.46 12.45 20.49
CA GLY A 1063 50.24 11.94 21.62
C GLY A 1063 51.40 12.88 22.02
N SER A 1064 51.89 12.71 23.25
CA SER A 1064 53.08 13.41 23.75
C SER A 1064 54.09 12.41 24.30
N ASP A 1065 55.31 12.39 23.75
CA ASP A 1065 56.40 11.60 24.31
C ASP A 1065 57.14 12.38 25.39
N LYS A 1066 57.54 11.67 26.45
CA LYS A 1066 58.37 12.25 27.51
C LYS A 1066 59.86 12.10 27.29
N ASN A 1067 60.29 11.22 26.38
CA ASN A 1067 61.69 10.86 26.23
C ASN A 1067 62.03 10.73 24.75
N TRP A 1068 63.12 11.36 24.30
CA TRP A 1068 63.64 11.15 22.95
C TRP A 1068 65.14 11.41 22.86
N GLY A 1069 65.74 10.92 21.77
CA GLY A 1069 67.09 11.25 21.37
C GLY A 1069 67.11 12.42 20.39
N GLU A 1070 68.11 13.28 20.53
CA GLU A 1070 68.42 14.36 19.61
C GLU A 1070 69.82 14.11 19.06
N VAL A 1071 69.95 13.81 17.77
CA VAL A 1071 71.24 13.58 17.11
C VAL A 1071 71.45 14.66 16.07
N GLY A 1072 72.66 15.19 15.97
CA GLY A 1072 73.02 16.20 14.99
C GLY A 1072 74.48 16.08 14.64
N GLY A 1073 74.81 16.29 13.37
CA GLY A 1073 76.19 16.21 12.92
C GLY A 1073 76.42 17.12 11.74
N GLY A 1074 77.66 17.48 11.52
CA GLY A 1074 78.03 18.29 10.38
C GLY A 1074 79.51 18.31 10.13
N LEU A 1075 79.87 18.88 8.99
CA LEU A 1075 81.23 19.01 8.52
C LEU A 1075 81.45 20.46 8.13
N THR A 1076 82.55 21.05 8.61
CA THR A 1076 83.06 22.32 8.11
C THR A 1076 84.40 22.10 7.40
N LEU A 1077 84.55 22.68 6.21
CA LEU A 1077 85.77 22.69 5.42
C LEU A 1077 86.31 24.12 5.36
N SER A 1078 87.51 24.34 5.89
CA SER A 1078 88.20 25.62 5.86
C SER A 1078 89.18 25.69 4.69
N THR A 1079 88.97 26.64 3.77
CA THR A 1079 89.84 26.89 2.61
C THR A 1079 90.25 28.36 2.58
N GLY A 1080 91.41 28.68 3.17
CA GLY A 1080 91.92 30.05 3.24
C GLY A 1080 90.95 30.99 3.98
N ASN A 1081 90.38 31.93 3.23
CA ASN A 1081 89.47 32.97 3.76
C ASN A 1081 88.00 32.53 3.79
N VAL A 1082 87.67 31.28 3.47
CA VAL A 1082 86.28 30.78 3.41
C VAL A 1082 86.13 29.46 4.17
N ASP A 1083 85.12 29.35 5.04
CA ASP A 1083 84.67 28.06 5.58
C ASP A 1083 83.32 27.66 4.97
N ILE A 1084 83.17 26.40 4.57
CA ILE A 1084 81.91 25.83 4.09
C ILE A 1084 81.42 24.81 5.11
N SER A 1085 80.21 24.95 5.65
CA SER A 1085 79.61 23.97 6.57
C SER A 1085 78.37 23.29 6.00
N LEU A 1086 78.19 22.01 6.29
CA LEU A 1086 76.95 21.28 6.08
C LEU A 1086 76.58 20.59 7.38
N SER A 1087 75.33 20.69 7.81
CA SER A 1087 74.84 20.01 9.02
C SER A 1087 73.44 19.48 8.86
N ALA A 1088 73.20 18.33 9.49
CA ALA A 1088 71.89 17.70 9.57
C ALA A 1088 71.59 17.32 11.02
N ASP A 1089 70.33 17.48 11.39
CA ASP A 1089 69.81 17.15 12.71
C ASP A 1089 68.59 16.27 12.57
N THR A 1090 68.39 15.39 13.53
CA THR A 1090 67.24 14.51 13.59
C THR A 1090 66.84 14.25 15.04
N THR A 1091 65.58 13.93 15.23
CA THR A 1091 65.06 13.31 16.46
C THR A 1091 65.01 11.80 16.28
N ALA A 1092 65.54 11.05 17.25
CA ALA A 1092 65.53 9.59 17.32
C ALA A 1092 64.61 9.11 18.45
N TRP A 1093 63.91 7.99 18.24
CA TRP A 1093 62.99 7.37 19.22
C TRP A 1093 61.85 8.27 19.74
N ARG A 1094 61.56 9.38 19.05
CA ARG A 1094 60.37 10.20 19.27
C ARG A 1094 59.25 9.69 18.38
N GLY A 1095 58.33 8.94 18.97
CA GLY A 1095 57.13 8.41 18.35
C GLY A 1095 56.17 9.52 17.96
N ASN A 1096 55.85 10.45 18.85
CA ASN A 1096 54.77 11.41 18.63
C ASN A 1096 55.09 12.51 17.59
N LEU A 1097 56.36 12.88 17.46
CA LEU A 1097 56.84 13.95 16.60
C LEU A 1097 58.25 13.63 16.13
N SER A 1098 58.50 13.61 14.82
CA SER A 1098 59.83 13.34 14.27
C SER A 1098 60.13 14.34 13.16
N TYR A 1099 61.29 14.98 13.23
CA TYR A 1099 61.71 15.91 12.19
C TYR A 1099 63.22 15.85 11.96
N GLN A 1100 63.61 16.22 10.74
CA GLN A 1100 64.98 16.49 10.34
C GLN A 1100 65.14 17.97 9.98
N SER A 1101 66.30 18.54 10.31
CA SER A 1101 66.69 19.87 9.85
C SER A 1101 68.00 19.79 9.07
N TYR A 1102 68.06 20.45 7.92
CA TYR A 1102 69.25 20.50 7.06
C TYR A 1102 69.71 21.94 6.90
N ARG A 1103 71.02 22.18 7.03
CA ARG A 1103 71.61 23.53 7.02
C ARG A 1103 72.91 23.50 6.22
N ALA A 1104 73.13 24.53 5.42
CA ALA A 1104 74.39 24.77 4.74
C ALA A 1104 74.92 26.14 5.18
N ALA A 1105 76.23 26.29 5.36
CA ALA A 1105 76.87 27.53 5.75
C ALA A 1105 78.08 27.94 4.91
N LEU A 1106 78.30 29.25 4.75
CA LEU A 1106 79.54 29.86 4.30
C LEU A 1106 80.03 30.86 5.35
N LYS A 1107 81.30 30.85 5.72
CA LYS A 1107 81.93 31.85 6.58
C LYS A 1107 83.05 32.52 5.83
N PHE A 1108 83.03 33.84 5.76
CA PHE A 1108 84.13 34.63 5.21
C PHE A 1108 84.97 35.14 6.38
N ARG A 1109 86.28 34.89 6.31
CA ARG A 1109 87.30 35.42 7.23
C ARG A 1109 88.00 36.56 6.51
N PHE A 1110 87.99 37.75 7.11
CA PHE A 1110 88.55 38.98 6.52
C PHE A 1110 89.88 39.31 7.17
#